data_AF-A0A6B1KSR5-F1
#
_entry.id   AF-A0A6B1KSR5-F1
#
_cell.length_a   1.000
_cell.length_b   1.000
_cell.length_c   1.000
_cell.angle_alpha   90.00
_cell.angle_beta   90.00
_cell.angle_gamma   90.00
#
_symmetry.space_group_name_H-M   'P 1'
#
loop_
_entity.id
_entity.type
_entity.pdbx_description
1 polymer ?
#
loop_
_entity_poly.entity_id
_entity_poly.type
_entity_poly.pdbx_seq_one_letter_code
_entity_poly.pdbx_strand_id
1 'polypeptide(L)'
;MPRRRTSSSSSSTGSTTGTTAPRNRTPQPVRVQRRSFGDFVKAFFAFVALAVLLVGVPGALATQIGWPLPNGVPSLDWLQQEITVQTFLNILTVVVWLAWAQFTACVLVEMKAALSGVGVPGRVPGAGPSQLLARQLVAALLLVGATAASFAPGLSQLGQSGYDANQKPTVAAAQQTPGFFAQQQEQAADTAAALAEQASHAASHADAGGSTAKQGDTKYYRIQPPEGRHHDSLWEIAERHLGDGRRYKEIFELNKDRIQPDGSKLSEASLIRPGWIMEMPGDARGGELVEMPDEAPNVSPDVQQQIADYAQTGDHAKGGGSGAQGGGHEHAGGSPSASQLSLPEQRPAPDLGHQQATGVDAESDSSFGLPEALLGAPLLAAGLLGALGRRRRQALWQSAFGAVGGRRGMEPPTPSGDAQDVQDALLVGADPEGVRMLDRSLRGLAASLAEESRALPVVYAAWLSNGDLHLQLAQPAGKPPAPWQQGQDQTFWMLARTDAERYEDVDTAAPYPGLVSLGTMDDSRLLLNLEAVPGIVSLSGREADRAAVFASVAAELATNGWSDRMTITLVGFGEDLTPLAPSRIRHLEDVEALVETMEAETRQRRGALGAAGHDSVLTGRTGPAQHTRWAPHLVLLAAQPSAEDAVKLAELAADASRLGIGYLVGTETGDLPGAAWEMEITGQGKLLAPLLGLELDAQLLPVAQQRAVVELFVEADPERESDRPASTPPFLVDISEQGRPAVYARLVGPYEIIGLDTPDGERSALLHEALALLLLHREGVHPRVLSSALWPRGVTDDVRDALLDRLRDWLGADPDGTPRLGRDATGRLTLAKSVVSDLDVLRSLYHEATQGKGVGSRAVRGRLLTDALVLVRGPLLADRPEGRYRWLTHEIVDAQLPLLVADTGLALCEFHMEKNRAEKAIEALNAALRTAPADERLWHELLRATHATGDTSRLTALATDLIGRSGARGLPPRTEALLDELLPTWRDAIAAVG
;
A
#
# COMPACT_ATOMS: atom_id res chain seq x y z
N MET A 1 76.44 11.36 32.81
CA MET A 1 76.49 12.10 31.53
C MET A 1 76.20 11.09 30.43
N PRO A 2 75.39 11.41 29.40
CA PRO A 2 74.34 12.45 29.30
C PRO A 2 72.98 11.82 28.85
N ARG A 3 71.78 12.41 28.90
CA ARG A 3 71.14 13.68 29.34
C ARG A 3 69.63 13.33 29.46
N ARG A 4 68.96 13.33 30.63
CA ARG A 4 68.40 14.42 31.47
C ARG A 4 67.25 15.23 30.82
N ARG A 5 65.99 15.09 31.30
CA ARG A 5 65.26 16.05 32.19
C ARG A 5 63.74 15.80 32.27
N THR A 6 63.30 15.35 33.45
CA THR A 6 62.21 15.79 34.36
C THR A 6 61.08 16.76 33.95
N SER A 7 59.98 16.66 34.73
CA SER A 7 58.94 17.65 35.17
C SER A 7 57.62 17.66 34.39
N SER A 8 56.42 17.93 34.94
CA SER A 8 55.73 17.76 36.25
C SER A 8 54.37 18.47 36.10
N SER A 9 53.30 17.98 36.78
CA SER A 9 52.09 18.71 37.26
C SER A 9 51.30 19.60 36.27
N SER A 10 49.98 19.52 36.16
CA SER A 10 49.04 20.05 37.18
C SER A 10 47.60 20.02 36.64
N SER A 11 46.66 19.85 37.56
CA SER A 11 45.22 20.05 37.44
C SER A 11 44.84 21.52 37.29
N SER A 12 43.89 21.84 36.42
CA SER A 12 43.08 23.06 36.54
C SER A 12 41.64 22.80 36.10
N THR A 13 40.74 22.85 37.09
CA THR A 13 39.32 23.14 36.95
C THR A 13 39.08 24.47 36.22
N GLY A 14 38.18 24.45 35.25
CA GLY A 14 37.63 25.63 34.60
C GLY A 14 36.20 25.34 34.17
N SER A 15 35.25 25.74 35.00
CA SER A 15 33.83 25.86 34.66
C SER A 15 33.65 27.07 33.72
N THR A 16 33.18 26.83 32.51
CA THR A 16 32.63 27.89 31.66
C THR A 16 31.38 27.37 30.96
N THR A 17 30.25 27.95 31.36
CA THR A 17 28.97 28.00 30.65
C THR A 17 29.18 28.36 29.18
N GLY A 18 28.69 27.52 28.27
CA GLY A 18 28.72 27.75 26.83
C GLY A 18 27.41 27.33 26.19
N THR A 19 26.48 28.27 26.05
CA THR A 19 25.35 28.23 25.12
C THR A 19 25.87 27.82 23.74
N THR A 20 25.40 26.69 23.20
CA THR A 20 25.73 26.29 21.83
C THR A 20 24.45 26.00 21.06
N ALA A 21 24.18 26.85 20.07
CA ALA A 21 23.15 26.73 19.05
C ALA A 21 23.18 25.36 18.33
N PRO A 22 22.04 24.88 17.79
CA PRO A 22 21.99 23.64 17.04
C PRO A 22 22.82 23.79 15.75
N ARG A 23 23.84 22.94 15.62
CA ARG A 23 24.60 22.80 14.37
C ARG A 23 23.80 21.94 13.40
N ASN A 24 23.39 22.56 12.29
CA ASN A 24 22.96 21.90 11.07
C ASN A 24 23.94 20.76 10.73
N ARG A 25 23.43 19.52 10.69
CA ARG A 25 24.13 18.39 10.08
C ARG A 25 23.78 18.37 8.60
N THR A 26 24.74 18.78 7.79
CA THR A 26 24.79 18.44 6.37
C THR A 26 24.85 16.92 6.18
N PRO A 27 24.31 16.38 5.08
CA PRO A 27 24.32 14.95 4.79
C PRO A 27 25.76 14.43 4.65
N GLN A 28 26.05 13.31 5.31
CA GLN A 28 27.32 12.61 5.12
C GLN A 28 27.35 11.95 3.74
N PRO A 29 28.43 12.13 2.95
CA PRO A 29 28.61 11.38 1.71
C PRO A 29 28.86 9.89 2.02
N VAL A 30 28.16 9.03 1.27
CA VAL A 30 28.38 7.59 1.19
C VAL A 30 29.88 7.30 1.08
N ARG A 31 30.41 6.42 1.94
CA ARG A 31 31.79 5.93 1.82
C ARG A 31 31.94 5.18 0.50
N VAL A 32 32.45 5.86 -0.52
CA VAL A 32 32.90 5.23 -1.76
C VAL A 32 34.08 4.33 -1.41
N GLN A 33 33.87 3.03 -1.57
CA GLN A 33 34.91 2.01 -1.49
C GLN A 33 36.05 2.39 -2.45
N ARG A 34 37.28 2.57 -1.95
CA ARG A 34 38.44 2.84 -2.82
C ARG A 34 38.64 1.64 -3.75
N ARG A 35 38.53 1.90 -5.05
CA ARG A 35 38.68 0.92 -6.15
C ARG A 35 40.08 0.29 -6.13
N SER A 36 40.13 -1.02 -6.39
CA SER A 36 41.37 -1.79 -6.49
C SER A 36 41.82 -1.90 -7.94
N PHE A 37 43.14 -1.99 -8.20
CA PHE A 37 43.71 -2.33 -9.52
C PHE A 37 43.08 -3.59 -10.13
N GLY A 38 42.60 -4.51 -9.27
CA GLY A 38 41.88 -5.71 -9.69
C GLY A 38 40.55 -5.44 -10.41
N ASP A 39 39.88 -4.33 -10.15
CA ASP A 39 38.58 -4.01 -10.77
C ASP A 39 38.76 -3.54 -12.23
N PHE A 40 39.86 -2.83 -12.51
CA PHE A 40 40.23 -2.44 -13.86
C PHE A 40 40.62 -3.65 -14.72
N VAL A 41 41.39 -4.58 -14.14
CA VAL A 41 41.78 -5.84 -14.80
C VAL A 41 40.54 -6.68 -15.13
N LYS A 42 39.58 -6.78 -14.22
CA LYS A 42 38.33 -7.51 -14.45
C LYS A 42 37.50 -6.91 -15.58
N ALA A 43 37.37 -5.58 -15.65
CA ALA A 43 36.62 -4.93 -16.72
C ALA A 43 37.30 -5.07 -18.08
N PHE A 44 38.64 -5.02 -18.13
CA PHE A 44 39.38 -5.29 -19.36
C PHE A 44 39.14 -6.71 -19.86
N PHE A 45 39.22 -7.72 -18.98
CA PHE A 45 38.93 -9.09 -19.36
C PHE A 45 37.47 -9.31 -19.76
N ALA A 46 36.52 -8.65 -19.09
CA ALA A 46 35.10 -8.70 -19.46
C ALA A 46 34.86 -8.08 -20.85
N PHE A 47 35.50 -6.97 -21.17
CA PHE A 47 35.44 -6.34 -22.50
C PHE A 47 36.01 -7.26 -23.59
N VAL A 48 37.21 -7.82 -23.36
CA VAL A 48 37.84 -8.76 -24.30
C VAL A 48 36.98 -9.99 -24.50
N ALA A 49 36.42 -10.56 -23.42
CA ALA A 49 35.52 -11.71 -23.50
C ALA A 49 34.26 -11.39 -24.31
N LEU A 50 33.64 -10.23 -24.08
CA LEU A 50 32.46 -9.78 -24.82
C LEU A 50 32.78 -9.60 -26.32
N ALA A 51 33.92 -8.98 -26.65
CA ALA A 51 34.34 -8.77 -28.03
C ALA A 51 34.63 -10.10 -28.76
N VAL A 52 35.28 -11.05 -28.08
CA VAL A 52 35.53 -12.41 -28.63
C VAL A 52 34.20 -13.13 -28.88
N LEU A 53 33.23 -13.04 -27.96
CA LEU A 53 31.93 -13.70 -28.12
C LEU A 53 31.08 -13.06 -29.22
N LEU A 54 31.06 -11.72 -29.32
CA LEU A 54 30.23 -11.00 -30.28
C LEU A 54 30.82 -10.98 -31.70
N VAL A 55 32.15 -10.95 -31.84
CA VAL A 55 32.82 -10.80 -33.15
C VAL A 55 33.68 -12.01 -33.48
N GLY A 56 34.42 -12.55 -32.51
CA GLY A 56 35.33 -13.67 -32.72
C GLY A 56 34.62 -14.97 -33.10
N VAL A 57 33.56 -15.33 -32.36
CA VAL A 57 32.75 -16.53 -32.64
C VAL A 57 32.11 -16.51 -34.03
N PRO A 58 31.34 -15.48 -34.43
CA PRO A 58 30.75 -15.46 -35.77
C PRO A 58 31.81 -15.34 -36.88
N GLY A 59 32.92 -14.65 -36.65
CA GLY A 59 34.05 -14.60 -37.59
C GLY A 59 34.72 -15.95 -37.81
N ALA A 60 34.95 -16.70 -36.72
CA ALA A 60 35.51 -18.05 -36.79
C ALA A 60 34.53 -19.02 -37.48
N LEU A 61 33.24 -18.96 -37.17
CA LEU A 61 32.21 -19.78 -37.81
C LEU A 61 32.11 -19.50 -39.31
N ALA A 62 32.08 -18.23 -39.70
CA ALA A 62 31.96 -17.82 -41.10
C ALA A 62 33.19 -18.21 -41.94
N THR A 63 34.39 -18.17 -41.37
CA THR A 63 35.64 -18.47 -42.09
C THR A 63 36.01 -19.95 -42.11
N GLN A 64 35.72 -20.70 -41.05
CA GLN A 64 36.13 -22.11 -40.92
C GLN A 64 35.05 -23.10 -41.35
N ILE A 65 33.77 -22.76 -41.21
CA ILE A 65 32.66 -23.69 -41.46
C ILE A 65 31.72 -23.17 -42.56
N GLY A 66 31.52 -21.85 -42.63
CA GLY A 66 30.72 -21.17 -43.65
C GLY A 66 29.47 -20.48 -43.09
N TRP A 67 28.81 -19.70 -43.95
CA TRP A 67 27.61 -18.94 -43.57
C TRP A 67 26.36 -19.84 -43.59
N PRO A 68 25.45 -19.75 -42.60
CA PRO A 68 24.28 -20.64 -42.48
C PRO A 68 23.18 -20.36 -43.53
N LEU A 69 23.29 -19.22 -44.22
CA LEU A 69 22.60 -18.80 -45.45
C LEU A 69 22.61 -19.84 -46.60
N PRO A 70 21.54 -20.57 -46.99
CA PRO A 70 21.57 -21.35 -48.22
C PRO A 70 21.81 -20.43 -49.43
N ASN A 71 22.78 -20.75 -50.29
CA ASN A 71 23.01 -20.02 -51.55
C ASN A 71 21.98 -20.35 -52.66
N GLY A 72 20.85 -20.96 -52.30
CA GLY A 72 19.78 -21.35 -53.22
C GLY A 72 18.57 -21.95 -52.49
N VAL A 73 17.40 -21.94 -53.14
CA VAL A 73 16.16 -22.52 -52.61
C VAL A 73 16.26 -24.05 -52.52
N PRO A 74 15.82 -24.70 -51.42
CA PRO A 74 15.90 -26.14 -51.26
C PRO A 74 14.98 -26.88 -52.24
N SER A 75 15.50 -27.88 -52.96
CA SER A 75 14.68 -28.80 -53.76
C SER A 75 14.22 -30.00 -52.92
N LEU A 76 13.06 -30.58 -53.26
CA LEU A 76 12.44 -31.71 -52.54
C LEU A 76 13.28 -33.00 -52.59
N ASP A 77 14.27 -33.09 -53.49
CA ASP A 77 15.26 -34.19 -53.55
C ASP A 77 16.20 -34.22 -52.33
N TRP A 78 16.31 -33.12 -51.57
CA TRP A 78 17.14 -33.01 -50.38
C TRP A 78 16.66 -33.92 -49.22
N LEU A 79 15.37 -34.29 -49.19
CA LEU A 79 14.79 -35.17 -48.16
C LEU A 79 15.13 -36.66 -48.37
N GLN A 80 15.71 -37.04 -49.51
CA GLN A 80 16.05 -38.43 -49.85
C GLN A 80 17.55 -38.73 -49.82
N GLN A 81 18.41 -37.75 -49.50
CA GLN A 81 19.86 -37.95 -49.41
C GLN A 81 20.29 -38.53 -48.06
N GLU A 82 21.26 -39.43 -48.08
CA GLU A 82 21.86 -40.01 -46.88
C GLU A 82 22.48 -38.92 -45.99
N ILE A 83 22.20 -38.97 -44.70
CA ILE A 83 22.72 -38.01 -43.71
C ILE A 83 24.23 -38.22 -43.58
N THR A 84 25.00 -37.42 -44.32
CA THR A 84 26.47 -37.41 -44.22
C THR A 84 26.93 -36.62 -42.99
N VAL A 85 28.17 -36.87 -42.56
CA VAL A 85 28.83 -36.14 -41.46
C VAL A 85 28.83 -34.62 -41.71
N GLN A 86 28.89 -34.20 -42.99
CA GLN A 86 28.83 -32.79 -43.36
C GLN A 86 27.46 -32.15 -43.06
N THR A 87 26.36 -32.88 -43.31
CA THR A 87 25.00 -32.42 -42.97
C THR A 87 24.86 -32.24 -41.46
N PHE A 88 25.40 -33.17 -40.67
CA PHE A 88 25.42 -33.06 -39.21
C PHE A 88 26.21 -31.82 -38.73
N LEU A 89 27.40 -31.58 -39.29
CA LEU A 89 28.20 -30.39 -38.98
C LEU A 89 27.49 -29.09 -39.37
N ASN A 90 26.77 -29.06 -40.50
CA ASN A 90 25.99 -27.89 -40.93
C ASN A 90 24.81 -27.62 -39.99
N ILE A 91 24.07 -28.66 -39.57
CA ILE A 91 22.98 -28.52 -38.60
C ILE A 91 23.52 -28.01 -37.25
N LEU A 92 24.62 -28.58 -36.77
CA LEU A 92 25.27 -28.12 -35.54
C LEU A 92 25.72 -26.66 -35.65
N THR A 93 26.23 -26.26 -36.82
CA THR A 93 26.63 -24.87 -37.09
C THR A 93 25.44 -23.91 -37.03
N VAL A 94 24.28 -24.29 -37.58
CA VAL A 94 23.05 -23.50 -37.47
C VAL A 94 22.62 -23.35 -36.00
N VAL A 95 22.71 -24.41 -35.19
CA VAL A 95 22.42 -24.36 -33.75
C VAL A 95 23.35 -23.37 -33.03
N VAL A 96 24.65 -23.37 -33.35
CA VAL A 96 25.62 -22.43 -32.76
C VAL A 96 25.32 -20.99 -33.19
N TRP A 97 24.92 -20.76 -34.44
CA TRP A 97 24.48 -19.44 -34.90
C TRP A 97 23.23 -18.94 -34.20
N LEU A 98 22.25 -19.81 -33.94
CA LEU A 98 21.05 -19.48 -33.16
C LEU A 98 21.39 -19.15 -31.71
N ALA A 99 22.28 -19.93 -31.08
CA ALA A 99 22.76 -19.67 -29.73
C ALA A 99 23.50 -18.32 -29.64
N TRP A 100 24.34 -18.01 -30.62
CA TRP A 100 25.01 -16.71 -30.72
C TRP A 100 24.03 -15.55 -30.91
N ALA A 101 23.02 -15.70 -31.77
CA ALA A 101 22.00 -14.68 -32.00
C ALA A 101 21.19 -14.41 -30.72
N GLN A 102 20.81 -15.47 -30.00
CA GLN A 102 20.13 -15.37 -28.70
C GLN A 102 20.99 -14.67 -27.65
N PHE A 103 22.28 -15.02 -27.54
CA PHE A 103 23.22 -14.35 -26.63
C PHE A 103 23.40 -12.87 -26.96
N THR A 104 23.52 -12.55 -28.26
CA THR A 104 23.65 -11.16 -28.74
C THR A 104 22.40 -10.34 -28.42
N ALA A 105 21.21 -10.90 -28.60
CA ALA A 105 19.96 -10.25 -28.21
C ALA A 105 19.91 -9.97 -26.70
N CYS A 106 20.38 -10.90 -25.86
CA CYS A 106 20.49 -10.67 -24.42
C CYS A 106 21.42 -9.50 -24.09
N VAL A 107 22.63 -9.46 -24.69
CA VAL A 107 23.57 -8.36 -24.48
C VAL A 107 22.98 -7.01 -24.89
N LEU A 108 22.24 -6.94 -26.01
CA LEU A 108 21.60 -5.70 -26.45
C LEU A 108 20.49 -5.22 -25.50
N VAL A 109 19.67 -6.14 -24.98
CA VAL A 109 18.62 -5.81 -24.00
C VAL A 109 19.23 -5.32 -22.69
N GLU A 110 20.27 -6.00 -22.20
CA GLU A 110 20.99 -5.60 -20.98
C GLU A 110 21.72 -4.26 -21.15
N MET A 111 22.35 -4.01 -22.30
CA MET A 111 23.00 -2.73 -22.62
C MET A 111 21.98 -1.58 -22.72
N LYS A 112 20.82 -1.82 -23.32
CA LYS A 112 19.73 -0.83 -23.39
C LYS A 112 19.16 -0.53 -22.01
N ALA A 113 18.94 -1.56 -21.18
CA ALA A 113 18.48 -1.39 -19.80
C ALA A 113 19.50 -0.58 -18.97
N ALA A 114 20.79 -0.87 -19.12
CA ALA A 114 21.84 -0.12 -18.48
C ALA A 114 21.92 1.36 -18.89
N LEU A 115 21.75 1.66 -20.18
CA LEU A 115 21.81 3.04 -20.70
C LEU A 115 20.54 3.85 -20.41
N SER A 116 19.40 3.19 -20.18
CA SER A 116 18.11 3.85 -19.94
C SER A 116 17.82 4.16 -18.48
N GLY A 117 18.63 3.68 -17.53
CA GLY A 117 18.57 4.09 -16.11
C GLY A 117 17.30 3.70 -15.35
N VAL A 118 16.36 2.96 -15.96
CA VAL A 118 15.06 2.59 -15.36
C VAL A 118 14.88 1.06 -15.40
N GLY A 119 14.91 0.42 -14.23
CA GLY A 119 14.27 -0.89 -13.99
C GLY A 119 14.87 -2.15 -14.64
N VAL A 120 14.42 -3.31 -14.14
CA VAL A 120 14.93 -4.66 -14.45
C VAL A 120 14.83 -4.97 -15.96
N PRO A 121 15.88 -5.55 -16.59
CA PRO A 121 15.91 -5.86 -18.02
C PRO A 121 14.77 -6.78 -18.47
N GLY A 122 14.24 -6.53 -19.67
CA GLY A 122 13.24 -7.39 -20.31
C GLY A 122 13.78 -8.81 -20.49
N ARG A 123 12.94 -9.84 -20.26
CA ARG A 123 13.35 -11.25 -20.38
C ARG A 123 13.30 -11.69 -21.84
N VAL A 124 14.38 -12.30 -22.35
CA VAL A 124 14.38 -12.99 -23.65
C VAL A 124 13.88 -14.43 -23.45
N PRO A 125 12.83 -14.91 -24.15
CA PRO A 125 12.30 -16.26 -24.00
C PRO A 125 13.40 -17.33 -24.17
N GLY A 126 13.48 -18.30 -23.25
CA GLY A 126 14.43 -19.42 -23.32
C GLY A 126 15.89 -19.09 -22.97
N ALA A 127 16.21 -17.85 -22.54
CA ALA A 127 17.58 -17.36 -22.41
C ALA A 127 18.09 -17.15 -20.96
N GLY A 128 17.47 -17.78 -19.96
CA GLY A 128 17.75 -17.54 -18.53
C GLY A 128 19.24 -17.52 -18.14
N PRO A 129 20.01 -18.59 -18.43
CA PRO A 129 21.44 -18.63 -18.09
C PRO A 129 22.30 -17.66 -18.93
N SER A 130 22.00 -17.52 -20.23
CA SER A 130 22.75 -16.63 -21.14
C SER A 130 22.54 -15.15 -20.84
N GLN A 131 21.34 -14.78 -20.37
CA GLN A 131 21.01 -13.41 -20.00
C GLN A 131 21.71 -13.00 -18.69
N LEU A 132 21.85 -13.92 -17.72
CA LEU A 132 22.61 -13.67 -16.50
C LEU A 132 24.10 -13.44 -16.78
N LEU A 133 24.71 -14.23 -17.67
CA LEU A 133 26.09 -14.03 -18.11
C LEU A 133 26.27 -12.70 -18.86
N ALA A 134 25.36 -12.38 -19.78
CA ALA A 134 25.36 -11.09 -20.48
C ALA A 134 25.27 -9.91 -19.50
N ARG A 135 24.37 -10.00 -18.51
CA ARG A 135 24.22 -8.99 -17.46
C ARG A 135 25.49 -8.80 -16.63
N GLN A 136 26.15 -9.89 -16.23
CA GLN A 136 27.39 -9.82 -15.46
C GLN A 136 28.53 -9.16 -16.25
N LEU A 137 28.66 -9.49 -17.54
CA LEU A 137 29.68 -8.90 -18.42
C LEU A 137 29.42 -7.41 -18.70
N VAL A 138 28.16 -7.03 -18.95
CA VAL A 138 27.75 -5.63 -19.18
C VAL A 138 27.90 -4.80 -17.91
N ALA A 139 27.48 -5.32 -16.75
CA ALA A 139 27.63 -4.63 -15.47
C ALA A 139 29.11 -4.42 -15.10
N ALA A 140 29.96 -5.42 -15.33
CA ALA A 140 31.41 -5.30 -15.11
C ALA A 140 32.04 -4.22 -16.00
N LEU A 141 31.56 -4.07 -17.24
CA LEU A 141 32.01 -3.03 -18.17
C LEU A 141 31.59 -1.62 -17.72
N LEU A 142 30.34 -1.46 -17.27
CA LEU A 142 29.77 -0.16 -16.89
C LEU A 142 30.28 0.37 -15.55
N LEU A 143 30.61 -0.53 -14.61
CA LEU A 143 31.25 -0.19 -13.34
C LEU A 143 32.59 0.54 -13.52
N VAL A 144 33.25 0.36 -14.67
CA VAL A 144 34.50 1.05 -15.03
C VAL A 144 34.27 2.28 -15.92
N GLY A 145 33.18 2.32 -16.71
CA GLY A 145 32.83 3.47 -17.56
C GLY A 145 32.40 4.74 -16.81
N ALA A 146 31.83 4.61 -15.61
CA ALA A 146 31.27 5.74 -14.85
C ALA A 146 32.28 6.73 -14.23
N THR A 147 33.57 6.68 -14.60
CA THR A 147 34.57 7.71 -14.21
C THR A 147 35.48 8.18 -15.36
N ALA A 148 35.16 7.87 -16.62
CA ALA A 148 35.88 8.45 -17.76
C ALA A 148 35.36 9.85 -18.17
N ALA A 149 34.31 10.35 -17.53
CA ALA A 149 33.77 11.70 -17.74
C ALA A 149 34.39 12.78 -16.84
N SER A 150 35.45 12.47 -16.07
CA SER A 150 35.99 13.39 -15.05
C SER A 150 37.51 13.60 -15.11
N PHE A 151 38.18 13.28 -16.22
CA PHE A 151 39.57 13.68 -16.45
C PHE A 151 39.82 14.16 -17.89
N ALA A 152 40.00 15.49 -18.00
CA ALA A 152 40.70 16.29 -19.03
C ALA A 152 39.82 17.20 -19.94
N PRO A 153 39.96 18.54 -19.81
CA PRO A 153 39.55 19.51 -20.81
C PRO A 153 40.57 19.57 -21.97
N GLY A 154 40.08 19.76 -23.20
CA GLY A 154 40.91 20.12 -24.36
C GLY A 154 41.40 18.93 -25.20
N LEU A 155 40.56 18.46 -26.13
CA LEU A 155 40.98 17.64 -27.27
C LEU A 155 40.03 17.72 -28.48
N SER A 156 39.12 18.70 -28.52
CA SER A 156 38.22 18.96 -29.66
C SER A 156 38.86 19.78 -30.80
N GLN A 157 40.20 19.82 -30.87
CA GLN A 157 40.93 20.67 -31.82
C GLN A 157 41.91 19.93 -32.74
N LEU A 158 41.90 18.59 -32.78
CA LEU A 158 42.88 17.84 -33.59
C LEU A 158 42.26 16.57 -34.15
N GLY A 159 41.54 16.71 -35.27
CA GLY A 159 41.16 15.54 -36.07
C GLY A 159 39.86 15.67 -36.81
N GLN A 160 39.72 16.68 -37.68
CA GLN A 160 38.92 16.57 -38.90
C GLN A 160 39.23 17.75 -39.83
N SER A 161 40.42 17.69 -40.42
CA SER A 161 40.79 18.42 -41.64
C SER A 161 41.31 17.39 -42.64
N GLY A 162 40.59 17.21 -43.75
CA GLY A 162 41.07 16.52 -44.95
C GLY A 162 40.42 15.16 -45.23
N TYR A 163 39.27 15.14 -45.91
CA TYR A 163 39.24 15.01 -47.38
C TYR A 163 37.84 15.28 -47.94
N ASP A 164 37.82 16.14 -48.95
CA ASP A 164 36.69 16.62 -49.75
C ASP A 164 36.00 15.53 -50.58
N ALA A 165 34.66 15.60 -50.71
CA ALA A 165 34.00 15.87 -51.99
C ALA A 165 32.46 16.01 -51.84
N ASN A 166 32.00 17.24 -52.11
CA ASN A 166 30.72 17.56 -52.77
C ASN A 166 29.39 17.44 -51.98
N GLN A 167 29.02 18.48 -51.22
CA GLN A 167 27.88 19.36 -51.55
C GLN A 167 27.79 20.54 -50.56
N LYS A 168 27.81 21.75 -51.12
CA LYS A 168 27.57 23.08 -50.52
C LYS A 168 26.04 23.36 -50.48
N PRO A 169 25.50 24.25 -49.62
CA PRO A 169 26.03 25.60 -49.45
C PRO A 169 26.17 26.12 -48.01
N THR A 170 27.38 26.61 -47.74
CA THR A 170 27.75 27.96 -47.31
C THR A 170 26.80 28.72 -46.38
N VAL A 171 27.25 28.82 -45.12
CA VAL A 171 27.13 30.01 -44.28
C VAL A 171 28.31 30.95 -44.61
N ALA A 172 28.09 32.26 -44.71
CA ALA A 172 29.04 33.33 -44.33
C ALA A 172 28.31 34.68 -44.41
N ALA A 173 27.94 35.28 -43.28
CA ALA A 173 28.74 36.20 -42.48
C ALA A 173 28.68 37.64 -42.99
N ALA A 174 28.07 38.52 -42.20
CA ALA A 174 28.52 39.90 -42.00
C ALA A 174 27.82 40.50 -40.78
N GLN A 175 28.62 40.94 -39.81
CA GLN A 175 28.20 41.79 -38.72
C GLN A 175 27.73 43.17 -39.25
N GLN A 176 26.85 43.79 -38.45
CA GLN A 176 26.47 45.21 -38.43
C GLN A 176 25.51 45.71 -39.51
N THR A 177 24.21 45.75 -39.16
CA THR A 177 23.37 46.95 -39.27
C THR A 177 22.30 46.88 -38.15
N PRO A 178 22.03 47.99 -37.43
CA PRO A 178 21.14 48.03 -36.27
C PRO A 178 19.67 48.23 -36.70
N GLY A 179 18.75 47.75 -35.85
CA GLY A 179 17.34 48.11 -35.89
C GLY A 179 16.54 47.35 -36.94
N PHE A 180 15.86 46.28 -36.52
CA PHE A 180 14.62 45.80 -37.17
C PHE A 180 13.90 44.72 -36.33
N PHE A 181 14.57 44.14 -35.32
CA PHE A 181 13.94 43.18 -34.39
C PHE A 181 13.36 43.80 -33.11
N ALA A 182 13.57 45.10 -32.87
CA ALA A 182 12.87 45.84 -31.81
C ALA A 182 11.47 46.31 -32.24
N GLN A 183 11.27 46.62 -33.54
CA GLN A 183 10.00 47.17 -34.04
C GLN A 183 8.87 46.15 -34.16
N GLN A 184 9.16 44.86 -34.39
CA GLN A 184 8.10 43.83 -34.44
C GLN A 184 7.62 43.38 -33.06
N GLN A 185 8.42 43.58 -32.01
CA GLN A 185 8.03 43.31 -30.64
C GLN A 185 7.34 44.53 -29.99
N GLU A 186 7.73 45.76 -30.37
CA GLU A 186 7.00 46.99 -30.02
C GLU A 186 5.63 47.07 -30.71
N GLN A 187 5.49 46.69 -31.99
CA GLN A 187 4.17 46.74 -32.66
C GLN A 187 3.17 45.68 -32.18
N ALA A 188 3.65 44.54 -31.67
CA ALA A 188 2.81 43.54 -31.01
C ALA A 188 2.46 43.93 -29.56
N ALA A 189 3.35 44.64 -28.87
CA ALA A 189 3.10 45.19 -27.54
C ALA A 189 2.16 46.42 -27.58
N ASP A 190 2.27 47.29 -28.60
CA ASP A 190 1.42 48.46 -28.78
C ASP A 190 -0.01 48.08 -29.20
N THR A 191 -0.18 47.00 -29.97
CA THR A 191 -1.52 46.47 -30.30
C THR A 191 -2.16 45.77 -29.12
N ALA A 192 -1.38 45.08 -28.28
CA ALA A 192 -1.87 44.50 -27.02
C ALA A 192 -2.17 45.58 -25.96
N ALA A 193 -1.36 46.64 -25.88
CA ALA A 193 -1.59 47.79 -25.01
C ALA A 193 -2.81 48.62 -25.47
N ALA A 194 -3.02 48.80 -26.78
CA ALA A 194 -4.21 49.46 -27.31
C ALA A 194 -5.50 48.65 -27.06
N LEU A 195 -5.45 47.32 -27.09
CA LEU A 195 -6.57 46.46 -26.68
C LEU A 195 -6.80 46.51 -25.15
N ALA A 196 -5.74 46.60 -24.36
CA ALA A 196 -5.83 46.75 -22.90
C ALA A 196 -6.35 48.13 -22.48
N GLU A 197 -6.03 49.19 -23.24
CA GLU A 197 -6.53 50.55 -23.04
C GLU A 197 -7.98 50.71 -23.53
N GLN A 198 -8.40 49.95 -24.55
CA GLN A 198 -9.81 49.80 -24.92
C GLN A 198 -10.60 49.00 -23.88
N ALA A 199 -10.00 47.98 -23.27
CA ALA A 199 -10.62 47.21 -22.18
C ALA A 199 -10.71 48.03 -20.87
N SER A 200 -9.73 48.90 -20.58
CA SER A 200 -9.77 49.82 -19.43
C SER A 200 -10.72 50.99 -19.65
N HIS A 201 -10.91 51.46 -20.89
CA HIS A 201 -11.98 52.40 -21.26
C HIS A 201 -13.38 51.77 -21.19
N ALA A 202 -13.51 50.48 -21.48
CA ALA A 202 -14.76 49.73 -21.29
C ALA A 202 -15.06 49.49 -19.80
N ALA A 203 -14.04 49.25 -18.97
CA ALA A 203 -14.18 49.09 -17.52
C ALA A 203 -14.46 50.42 -16.79
N SER A 204 -13.90 51.53 -17.24
CA SER A 204 -14.16 52.88 -16.66
C SER A 204 -15.50 53.48 -17.06
N HIS A 205 -16.21 52.91 -18.04
CA HIS A 205 -17.61 53.22 -18.32
C HIS A 205 -18.63 52.39 -17.51
N ALA A 206 -18.18 51.36 -16.78
CA ALA A 206 -19.03 50.53 -15.93
C ALA A 206 -19.15 51.08 -14.48
N ASP A 207 -18.26 51.99 -14.07
CA ASP A 207 -18.12 52.43 -12.66
C ASP A 207 -18.54 53.90 -12.40
N ALA A 208 -19.23 54.53 -13.36
CA ALA A 208 -19.76 55.89 -13.20
C ALA A 208 -21.19 55.99 -13.73
N GLY A 209 -22.17 55.54 -12.93
CA GLY A 209 -23.58 55.74 -13.28
C GLY A 209 -24.58 54.96 -12.46
N GLY A 210 -24.70 55.26 -11.16
CA GLY A 210 -25.88 54.88 -10.39
C GLY A 210 -27.15 55.57 -10.91
N SER A 211 -28.18 54.77 -11.17
CA SER A 211 -29.61 55.13 -11.29
C SER A 211 -30.03 56.09 -12.41
N THR A 212 -30.60 55.55 -13.50
CA THR A 212 -31.98 55.84 -13.94
C THR A 212 -32.39 54.93 -15.10
N ALA A 213 -33.58 54.35 -14.99
CA ALA A 213 -34.17 53.39 -15.92
C ALA A 213 -34.28 53.92 -17.37
N LYS A 214 -33.85 53.09 -18.33
CA LYS A 214 -34.43 53.02 -19.67
C LYS A 214 -34.73 51.57 -20.01
N GLN A 215 -36.01 51.27 -20.00
CA GLN A 215 -36.66 50.04 -20.45
C GLN A 215 -36.31 49.79 -21.93
N GLY A 216 -35.71 48.63 -22.23
CA GLY A 216 -35.35 48.21 -23.58
C GLY A 216 -35.07 46.71 -23.62
N ASP A 217 -36.03 45.98 -24.20
CA ASP A 217 -36.06 44.57 -24.61
C ASP A 217 -35.51 43.51 -23.63
N THR A 218 -36.30 43.21 -22.61
CA THR A 218 -36.20 41.93 -21.88
C THR A 218 -36.58 40.79 -22.83
N LYS A 219 -35.62 39.92 -23.15
CA LYS A 219 -35.83 38.78 -24.07
C LYS A 219 -36.19 37.54 -23.28
N TYR A 220 -37.11 36.74 -23.81
CA TYR A 220 -37.53 35.50 -23.17
C TYR A 220 -37.25 34.28 -24.08
N TYR A 221 -36.85 33.17 -23.48
CA TYR A 221 -36.67 31.88 -24.13
C TYR A 221 -37.68 30.89 -23.57
N ARG A 222 -38.43 30.20 -24.44
CA ARG A 222 -39.35 29.13 -24.02
C ARG A 222 -38.65 27.79 -24.18
N ILE A 223 -38.57 27.02 -23.11
CA ILE A 223 -37.95 25.70 -23.10
C ILE A 223 -38.76 24.74 -23.96
N GLN A 224 -38.12 24.11 -24.94
CA GLN A 224 -38.80 23.28 -25.92
C GLN A 224 -39.03 21.86 -25.40
N PRO A 225 -40.09 21.16 -25.85
CA PRO A 225 -40.28 19.74 -25.55
C PRO A 225 -39.21 18.89 -26.25
N PRO A 226 -38.82 17.74 -25.66
CA PRO A 226 -37.74 16.91 -26.19
C PRO A 226 -38.12 16.29 -27.54
N GLU A 227 -37.43 16.69 -28.61
CA GLU A 227 -37.40 15.94 -29.87
C GLU A 227 -36.19 15.00 -29.87
N GLY A 228 -36.40 13.72 -29.54
CA GLY A 228 -35.32 12.72 -29.50
C GLY A 228 -34.45 12.79 -28.23
N ARG A 229 -33.30 12.09 -28.23
CA ARG A 229 -32.45 11.80 -27.05
C ARG A 229 -31.73 13.03 -26.44
N HIS A 230 -32.17 14.27 -26.69
CA HIS A 230 -31.48 15.48 -26.22
C HIS A 230 -32.46 16.32 -25.39
N HIS A 231 -32.04 16.68 -24.18
CA HIS A 231 -32.77 17.58 -23.27
C HIS A 231 -32.15 18.97 -23.40
N ASP A 232 -32.95 20.04 -23.51
CA ASP A 232 -32.40 21.38 -23.35
C ASP A 232 -31.84 21.52 -21.92
N SER A 233 -30.60 21.99 -21.79
CA SER A 233 -29.99 22.38 -20.52
C SER A 233 -29.74 23.90 -20.50
N LEU A 234 -29.71 24.53 -19.32
CA LEU A 234 -29.39 25.97 -19.22
C LEU A 234 -28.00 26.29 -19.80
N TRP A 235 -27.08 25.32 -19.77
CA TRP A 235 -25.78 25.41 -20.41
C TRP A 235 -25.90 25.51 -21.93
N GLU A 236 -26.64 24.59 -22.55
CA GLU A 236 -26.84 24.58 -24.00
C GLU A 236 -27.59 25.84 -24.48
N ILE A 237 -28.54 26.33 -23.68
CA ILE A 237 -29.26 27.59 -23.94
C ILE A 237 -28.27 28.78 -23.87
N ALA A 238 -27.38 28.82 -22.87
CA ALA A 238 -26.36 29.85 -22.76
C ALA A 238 -25.33 29.79 -23.91
N GLU A 239 -24.90 28.59 -24.30
CA GLU A 239 -23.98 28.42 -25.43
C GLU A 239 -24.62 28.87 -26.75
N ARG A 240 -25.90 28.53 -26.97
CA ARG A 240 -26.66 28.88 -28.17
C ARG A 240 -26.99 30.37 -28.27
N HIS A 241 -27.34 31.02 -27.15
CA HIS A 241 -27.87 32.38 -27.14
C HIS A 241 -26.91 33.46 -26.60
N LEU A 242 -25.92 33.09 -25.80
CA LEU A 242 -24.91 33.98 -25.23
C LEU A 242 -23.49 33.71 -25.77
N GLY A 243 -23.30 32.62 -26.52
CA GLY A 243 -22.02 32.23 -27.12
C GLY A 243 -21.02 31.59 -26.15
N ASP A 244 -21.39 31.42 -24.88
CA ASP A 244 -20.59 30.76 -23.85
C ASP A 244 -21.51 30.00 -22.87
N GLY A 245 -21.38 28.68 -22.82
CA GLY A 245 -22.18 27.83 -21.95
C GLY A 245 -21.97 28.11 -20.45
N ARG A 246 -20.82 28.66 -20.04
CA ARG A 246 -20.54 29.03 -18.63
C ARG A 246 -21.44 30.14 -18.09
N ARG A 247 -22.06 30.93 -18.98
CA ARG A 247 -22.98 32.02 -18.64
C ARG A 247 -24.39 31.56 -18.25
N TYR A 248 -24.62 30.25 -18.15
CA TYR A 248 -25.89 29.68 -17.67
C TYR A 248 -26.28 30.18 -16.26
N LYS A 249 -25.30 30.57 -15.44
CA LYS A 249 -25.53 31.15 -14.11
C LYS A 249 -26.33 32.45 -14.17
N GLU A 250 -26.12 33.27 -15.22
CA GLU A 250 -26.87 34.51 -15.42
C GLU A 250 -28.36 34.21 -15.72
N ILE A 251 -28.62 33.18 -16.53
CA ILE A 251 -29.99 32.73 -16.84
C ILE A 251 -30.64 32.15 -15.57
N PHE A 252 -29.91 31.38 -14.77
CA PHE A 252 -30.40 30.84 -13.51
C PHE A 252 -30.77 31.93 -12.50
N GLU A 253 -29.88 32.89 -12.25
CA GLU A 253 -30.10 34.00 -11.32
C GLU A 253 -31.31 34.86 -11.71
N LEU A 254 -31.51 35.10 -13.02
CA LEU A 254 -32.68 35.83 -13.52
C LEU A 254 -34.01 35.09 -13.29
N ASN A 255 -34.00 33.77 -13.10
CA ASN A 255 -35.22 32.95 -13.10
C ASN A 255 -35.49 32.15 -11.82
N LYS A 256 -34.52 32.02 -10.89
CA LYS A 256 -34.63 31.19 -9.67
C LYS A 256 -35.82 31.52 -8.76
N ASP A 257 -36.24 32.79 -8.73
CA ASP A 257 -37.33 33.27 -7.87
C ASP A 257 -38.68 33.45 -8.62
N ARG A 258 -38.71 33.17 -9.93
CA ARG A 258 -39.90 33.37 -10.78
C ARG A 258 -40.79 32.14 -10.79
N ILE A 259 -42.10 32.35 -10.58
CA ILE A 259 -43.12 31.31 -10.72
C ILE A 259 -43.31 31.03 -12.21
N GLN A 260 -43.09 29.78 -12.59
CA GLN A 260 -43.24 29.31 -13.96
C GLN A 260 -44.72 29.04 -14.30
N PRO A 261 -45.10 28.94 -15.59
CA PRO A 261 -46.49 28.72 -16.00
C PRO A 261 -47.16 27.47 -15.41
N ASP A 262 -46.40 26.50 -14.91
CA ASP A 262 -46.88 25.29 -14.24
C ASP A 262 -46.98 25.43 -12.70
N GLY A 263 -46.76 26.63 -12.16
CA GLY A 263 -46.80 26.94 -10.73
C GLY A 263 -45.54 26.56 -9.95
N SER A 264 -44.55 25.96 -10.59
CA SER A 264 -43.28 25.58 -9.97
C SER A 264 -42.24 26.71 -10.04
N LYS A 265 -41.11 26.55 -9.35
CA LYS A 265 -39.99 27.50 -9.35
C LYS A 265 -38.70 26.77 -9.69
N LEU A 266 -37.77 27.48 -10.32
CA LEU A 266 -36.44 26.96 -10.63
C LEU A 266 -35.59 26.95 -9.35
N SER A 267 -35.57 25.84 -8.61
CA SER A 267 -34.75 25.68 -7.41
C SER A 267 -33.34 25.14 -7.70
N GLU A 268 -33.17 24.39 -8.79
CA GLU A 268 -31.90 23.80 -9.22
C GLU A 268 -31.65 24.08 -10.70
N ALA A 269 -30.43 24.44 -11.07
CA ALA A 269 -30.05 24.79 -12.45
C ALA A 269 -30.15 23.61 -13.44
N SER A 270 -30.16 22.38 -12.93
CA SER A 270 -30.28 21.13 -13.69
C SER A 270 -31.73 20.75 -14.01
N LEU A 271 -32.73 21.37 -13.37
CA LEU A 271 -34.11 20.92 -13.41
C LEU A 271 -35.02 21.92 -14.14
N ILE A 272 -34.82 22.02 -15.45
CA ILE A 272 -35.69 22.79 -16.33
C ILE A 272 -36.71 21.91 -17.05
N ARG A 273 -37.94 22.40 -17.21
CA ARG A 273 -39.06 21.64 -17.79
C ARG A 273 -39.55 22.26 -19.10
N PRO A 274 -40.01 21.44 -20.05
CA PRO A 274 -40.64 21.94 -21.27
C PRO A 274 -41.79 22.90 -20.99
N GLY A 275 -41.83 24.01 -21.73
CA GLY A 275 -42.86 25.04 -21.62
C GLY A 275 -42.57 26.15 -20.63
N TRP A 276 -41.52 26.05 -19.81
CA TRP A 276 -41.05 27.15 -18.96
C TRP A 276 -40.55 28.34 -19.79
N ILE A 277 -40.61 29.53 -19.21
CA ILE A 277 -40.23 30.79 -19.87
C ILE A 277 -39.08 31.40 -19.08
N MET A 278 -37.88 31.35 -19.67
CA MET A 278 -36.65 31.90 -19.10
C MET A 278 -36.45 33.32 -19.55
N GLU A 279 -36.26 34.24 -18.61
CA GLU A 279 -35.71 35.56 -18.90
C GLU A 279 -34.24 35.44 -19.25
N MET A 280 -33.84 36.10 -20.33
CA MET A 280 -32.50 36.03 -20.88
C MET A 280 -31.78 37.37 -20.67
N PRO A 281 -30.45 37.36 -20.46
CA PRO A 281 -29.65 38.58 -20.49
C PRO A 281 -29.88 39.39 -21.77
N GLY A 282 -29.88 40.73 -21.69
CA GLY A 282 -30.24 41.61 -22.81
C GLY A 282 -29.33 41.48 -24.05
N ASP A 283 -28.12 40.94 -23.87
CA ASP A 283 -27.18 40.64 -24.94
C ASP A 283 -27.43 39.28 -25.64
N ALA A 284 -28.44 38.51 -25.21
CA ALA A 284 -28.84 37.25 -25.86
C ALA A 284 -29.25 37.45 -27.32
N ARG A 285 -28.80 36.55 -28.20
CA ARG A 285 -29.04 36.58 -29.65
C ARG A 285 -29.59 35.23 -30.13
N GLY A 286 -30.43 35.24 -31.17
CA GLY A 286 -30.99 34.02 -31.79
C GLY A 286 -32.48 34.14 -32.09
N GLY A 287 -32.93 33.48 -33.16
CA GLY A 287 -34.30 33.59 -33.69
C GLY A 287 -35.40 32.89 -32.87
N GLU A 288 -35.03 32.21 -31.78
CA GLU A 288 -35.96 31.53 -30.86
C GLU A 288 -36.35 32.39 -29.65
N LEU A 289 -35.76 33.58 -29.51
CA LEU A 289 -36.08 34.53 -28.44
C LEU A 289 -37.39 35.25 -28.77
N VAL A 290 -38.32 35.25 -27.82
CA VAL A 290 -39.63 35.89 -27.95
C VAL A 290 -39.61 37.21 -27.17
N GLU A 291 -39.95 38.31 -27.85
CA GLU A 291 -40.32 39.58 -27.23
C GLU A 291 -41.82 39.56 -26.98
N MET A 292 -42.24 39.68 -25.72
CA MET A 292 -43.67 39.80 -25.40
C MET A 292 -44.04 41.29 -25.34
N PRO A 293 -45.07 41.75 -26.06
CA PRO A 293 -45.70 43.02 -25.76
C PRO A 293 -46.47 42.90 -24.44
N ASP A 294 -46.47 43.97 -23.65
CA ASP A 294 -47.24 44.12 -22.41
C ASP A 294 -48.73 43.75 -22.62
N GLU A 295 -49.14 42.55 -22.23
CA GLU A 295 -50.44 42.20 -21.65
C GLU A 295 -50.48 40.68 -21.36
N ALA A 296 -50.83 40.31 -20.11
CA ALA A 296 -50.95 38.91 -19.69
C ALA A 296 -52.07 38.19 -20.48
N PRO A 297 -51.81 37.06 -21.16
CA PRO A 297 -52.88 36.28 -21.76
C PRO A 297 -53.40 35.24 -20.76
N ASN A 298 -54.70 35.32 -20.49
CA ASN A 298 -55.50 34.24 -19.90
C ASN A 298 -55.26 32.93 -20.66
N VAL A 299 -54.87 31.89 -19.95
CA VAL A 299 -54.72 30.53 -20.51
C VAL A 299 -56.10 30.05 -20.99
N SER A 300 -56.18 29.52 -22.21
CA SER A 300 -57.44 29.08 -22.79
C SER A 300 -58.01 27.85 -22.04
N PRO A 301 -59.35 27.70 -21.97
CA PRO A 301 -60.00 26.59 -21.28
C PRO A 301 -59.57 25.20 -21.78
N ASP A 302 -59.19 25.09 -23.04
CA ASP A 302 -58.78 23.84 -23.68
C ASP A 302 -57.45 23.31 -23.12
N VAL A 303 -56.53 24.21 -22.74
CA VAL A 303 -55.24 23.85 -22.14
C VAL A 303 -55.42 23.42 -20.68
N GLN A 304 -56.38 24.01 -19.96
CA GLN A 304 -56.74 23.57 -18.61
C GLN A 304 -57.40 22.17 -18.62
N GLN A 305 -58.19 21.85 -19.66
CA GLN A 305 -58.77 20.52 -19.84
C GLN A 305 -57.71 19.46 -20.15
N GLN A 306 -56.71 19.76 -20.99
CA GLN A 306 -55.62 18.83 -21.27
C GLN A 306 -54.73 18.55 -20.04
N ILE A 307 -54.56 19.51 -19.14
CA ILE A 307 -53.83 19.33 -17.88
C ILE A 307 -54.63 18.45 -16.90
N ALA A 308 -55.96 18.61 -16.86
CA ALA A 308 -56.84 17.78 -16.04
C ALA A 308 -56.94 16.33 -16.54
N ASP A 309 -56.99 16.12 -17.86
CA ASP A 309 -57.00 14.78 -18.48
C ASP A 309 -55.67 14.04 -18.27
N TYR A 310 -54.54 14.76 -18.26
CA TYR A 310 -53.23 14.17 -17.97
C TYR A 310 -53.12 13.72 -16.50
N ALA A 311 -53.67 14.50 -15.56
CA ALA A 311 -53.71 14.16 -14.14
C ALA A 311 -54.60 12.94 -13.81
N GLN A 312 -55.58 12.61 -14.66
CA GLN A 312 -56.44 11.43 -14.50
C GLN A 312 -55.84 10.12 -15.03
N THR A 313 -54.68 10.15 -15.70
CA THR A 313 -54.10 8.96 -16.35
C THR A 313 -52.84 8.40 -15.68
N GLY A 314 -52.41 8.96 -14.54
CA GLY A 314 -51.31 8.45 -13.71
C GLY A 314 -51.78 7.51 -12.59
N ASP A 315 -51.84 6.20 -12.90
CA ASP A 315 -51.92 5.02 -12.03
C ASP A 315 -53.15 4.76 -11.11
N HIS A 316 -53.99 3.80 -11.54
CA HIS A 316 -54.25 2.54 -10.81
C HIS A 316 -55.21 1.62 -11.61
N ALA A 317 -54.68 0.57 -12.23
CA ALA A 317 -55.48 -0.58 -12.67
C ALA A 317 -55.84 -1.47 -11.46
N LYS A 318 -56.97 -1.18 -10.80
CA LYS A 318 -57.71 -2.15 -9.99
C LYS A 318 -58.92 -2.65 -10.80
N GLY A 319 -58.76 -3.83 -11.40
CA GLY A 319 -59.89 -4.59 -11.94
C GLY A 319 -60.55 -5.40 -10.83
N GLY A 320 -61.83 -5.12 -10.55
CA GLY A 320 -62.71 -5.98 -9.77
C GLY A 320 -63.85 -6.48 -10.65
N GLY A 321 -64.00 -7.80 -10.76
CA GLY A 321 -65.13 -8.46 -11.41
C GLY A 321 -65.37 -9.86 -10.81
N SER A 322 -66.55 -10.05 -10.24
CA SER A 322 -67.05 -11.18 -9.43
C SER A 322 -67.34 -12.48 -10.19
N GLY A 323 -67.17 -13.65 -9.54
CA GLY A 323 -67.87 -14.90 -9.91
C GLY A 323 -67.36 -16.22 -9.30
N ALA A 324 -67.89 -16.59 -8.13
CA ALA A 324 -68.22 -17.94 -7.58
C ALA A 324 -67.34 -19.21 -7.74
N GLN A 325 -67.29 -19.96 -6.62
CA GLN A 325 -67.06 -21.42 -6.38
C GLN A 325 -65.64 -21.95 -6.06
N GLY A 326 -65.45 -22.29 -4.77
CA GLY A 326 -65.13 -23.66 -4.34
C GLY A 326 -63.67 -24.04 -4.03
N GLY A 327 -63.42 -24.45 -2.77
CA GLY A 327 -62.38 -25.44 -2.41
C GLY A 327 -61.07 -24.87 -1.85
N GLY A 328 -60.77 -25.18 -0.59
CA GLY A 328 -59.55 -24.74 0.10
C GLY A 328 -58.30 -25.58 -0.20
N HIS A 329 -57.14 -25.09 0.23
CA HIS A 329 -56.01 -25.85 0.78
C HIS A 329 -54.95 -24.88 1.34
N GLU A 330 -54.42 -25.24 2.51
CA GLU A 330 -53.26 -24.63 3.19
C GLU A 330 -51.95 -24.84 2.41
N HIS A 331 -51.02 -23.87 2.41
CA HIS A 331 -49.64 -24.07 2.91
C HIS A 331 -48.76 -22.81 2.90
N ALA A 332 -47.73 -22.89 3.75
CA ALA A 332 -46.82 -21.86 4.23
C ALA A 332 -45.74 -21.40 3.25
N GLY A 333 -45.11 -20.25 3.55
CA GLY A 333 -43.81 -19.86 2.99
C GLY A 333 -43.48 -18.38 3.24
N GLY A 334 -42.75 -18.08 4.33
CA GLY A 334 -42.25 -16.74 4.63
C GLY A 334 -40.97 -16.40 3.87
N SER A 335 -40.87 -15.15 3.42
CA SER A 335 -39.65 -14.53 2.90
C SER A 335 -39.15 -13.45 3.87
N PRO A 336 -37.83 -13.31 4.10
CA PRO A 336 -37.27 -12.29 4.97
C PRO A 336 -37.17 -10.93 4.26
N SER A 337 -37.49 -9.86 4.99
CA SER A 337 -37.34 -8.46 4.56
C SER A 337 -35.87 -8.11 4.32
N ALA A 338 -35.58 -7.56 3.15
CA ALA A 338 -34.38 -6.75 2.90
C ALA A 338 -34.59 -5.35 3.52
N SER A 339 -33.67 -4.96 4.41
CA SER A 339 -33.64 -3.64 5.01
C SER A 339 -33.21 -2.60 3.97
N GLN A 340 -34.11 -1.69 3.62
CA GLN A 340 -33.83 -0.51 2.81
C GLN A 340 -32.99 0.48 3.64
N LEU A 341 -31.75 0.74 3.22
CA LEU A 341 -31.00 1.93 3.64
C LEU A 341 -31.54 3.12 2.83
N SER A 342 -32.23 4.03 3.51
CA SER A 342 -32.53 5.37 3.01
C SER A 342 -31.43 6.32 3.48
N LEU A 343 -30.79 7.05 2.56
CA LEU A 343 -29.96 8.22 2.92
C LEU A 343 -30.87 9.21 3.69
N PRO A 344 -30.46 9.71 4.88
CA PRO A 344 -31.29 10.64 5.62
C PRO A 344 -31.37 11.99 4.90
N GLU A 345 -32.58 12.43 4.58
CA GLU A 345 -32.86 13.79 4.16
C GLU A 345 -32.73 14.72 5.38
N GLN A 346 -31.79 15.67 5.33
CA GLN A 346 -31.57 16.68 6.38
C GLN A 346 -32.88 17.43 6.68
N ARG A 347 -33.42 17.26 7.89
CA ARG A 347 -34.54 18.06 8.39
C ARG A 347 -34.00 19.15 9.32
N PRO A 348 -34.28 20.45 9.08
CA PRO A 348 -33.93 21.49 10.04
C PRO A 348 -34.75 21.30 11.32
N ALA A 349 -34.09 21.18 12.47
CA ALA A 349 -34.77 21.12 13.77
C ALA A 349 -35.20 22.51 14.23
N PRO A 350 -36.37 22.66 14.89
CA PRO A 350 -36.81 23.94 15.41
C PRO A 350 -36.04 24.33 16.68
N ASP A 351 -35.76 25.63 16.76
CA ASP A 351 -35.05 26.36 17.81
C ASP A 351 -35.71 26.17 19.19
N LEU A 352 -34.98 25.53 20.12
CA LEU A 352 -35.32 25.48 21.54
C LEU A 352 -34.09 25.86 22.37
N GLY A 353 -33.95 27.17 22.60
CA GLY A 353 -33.48 27.76 23.85
C GLY A 353 -32.13 27.30 24.40
N HIS A 354 -31.05 27.86 23.87
CA HIS A 354 -29.72 27.79 24.48
C HIS A 354 -29.69 28.54 25.83
N GLN A 355 -29.63 27.82 26.94
CA GLN A 355 -29.02 28.35 28.16
C GLN A 355 -27.50 28.24 28.03
N GLN A 356 -26.86 29.41 27.99
CA GLN A 356 -25.41 29.59 28.03
C GLN A 356 -24.79 28.88 29.25
N ALA A 357 -24.01 27.85 29.00
CA ALA A 357 -22.91 27.44 29.88
C ALA A 357 -21.61 27.90 29.22
N THR A 358 -21.08 28.99 29.77
CA THR A 358 -19.79 29.59 29.45
C THR A 358 -18.65 28.60 29.67
N GLY A 359 -17.71 28.57 28.73
CA GLY A 359 -16.55 27.69 28.75
C GLY A 359 -15.68 27.82 30.00
N VAL A 360 -15.18 26.67 30.42
CA VAL A 360 -14.01 26.51 31.29
C VAL A 360 -13.28 25.26 30.79
N ASP A 361 -12.10 25.49 30.23
CA ASP A 361 -10.92 24.64 30.17
C ASP A 361 -11.12 23.13 29.96
N ALA A 362 -10.86 22.71 28.71
CA ALA A 362 -10.51 21.35 28.35
C ALA A 362 -9.10 21.01 28.86
N GLU A 363 -8.96 20.85 30.17
CA GLU A 363 -7.88 20.12 30.82
C GLU A 363 -8.47 19.35 31.99
N SER A 364 -8.15 18.05 32.07
CA SER A 364 -8.56 17.04 33.06
C SER A 364 -9.88 16.28 32.81
N ASP A 365 -9.77 15.23 31.99
CA ASP A 365 -10.19 13.90 32.48
C ASP A 365 -9.17 12.85 32.00
N SER A 366 -8.18 12.57 32.85
CA SER A 366 -7.15 11.56 32.61
C SER A 366 -7.70 10.18 33.01
N SER A 367 -8.44 9.57 32.08
CA SER A 367 -8.84 8.16 32.16
C SER A 367 -8.12 7.37 31.07
N PHE A 368 -6.89 6.89 31.33
CA PHE A 368 -6.17 5.86 30.57
C PHE A 368 -6.47 5.79 29.05
N GLY A 369 -6.18 6.87 28.32
CA GLY A 369 -6.55 7.01 26.91
C GLY A 369 -5.48 6.49 25.96
N LEU A 370 -5.80 5.43 25.19
CA LEU A 370 -5.05 5.07 23.99
C LEU A 370 -5.34 6.08 22.86
N PRO A 371 -4.43 6.30 21.90
CA PRO A 371 -4.65 7.17 20.75
C PRO A 371 -5.96 6.90 19.99
N GLU A 372 -6.97 7.76 20.19
CA GLU A 372 -8.31 7.62 19.58
C GLU A 372 -8.27 7.60 18.05
N ALA A 373 -7.34 8.36 17.46
CA ALA A 373 -7.14 8.43 16.02
C ALA A 373 -6.89 7.04 15.37
N LEU A 374 -6.17 6.14 16.05
CA LEU A 374 -5.92 4.79 15.55
C LEU A 374 -7.04 3.81 15.94
N LEU A 375 -7.72 4.04 17.06
CA LEU A 375 -8.90 3.28 17.47
C LEU A 375 -10.07 3.45 16.49
N GLY A 376 -10.27 4.66 15.99
CA GLY A 376 -11.29 5.00 14.97
C GLY A 376 -10.88 4.65 13.54
N ALA A 377 -9.66 4.13 13.32
CA ALA A 377 -9.10 3.84 12.00
C ALA A 377 -8.77 2.34 11.76
N PRO A 378 -9.72 1.39 11.92
CA PRO A 378 -9.47 -0.05 11.85
C PRO A 378 -8.71 -0.56 10.63
N LEU A 379 -9.00 -0.04 9.43
CA LEU A 379 -8.32 -0.47 8.20
C LEU A 379 -6.86 0.00 8.19
N LEU A 380 -6.60 1.28 8.50
CA LEU A 380 -5.24 1.81 8.68
C LEU A 380 -4.50 1.05 9.79
N ALA A 381 -5.13 0.83 10.93
CA ALA A 381 -4.53 0.13 12.07
C ALA A 381 -4.15 -1.32 11.70
N ALA A 382 -5.04 -2.03 10.99
CA ALA A 382 -4.77 -3.37 10.48
C ALA A 382 -3.65 -3.40 9.42
N GLY A 383 -3.63 -2.42 8.51
CA GLY A 383 -2.58 -2.24 7.52
C GLY A 383 -1.20 -2.04 8.16
N LEU A 384 -1.11 -1.08 9.08
CA LEU A 384 0.11 -0.79 9.86
C LEU A 384 0.59 -2.00 10.65
N LEU A 385 -0.32 -2.67 11.38
CA LEU A 385 -0.01 -3.83 12.20
C LEU A 385 0.46 -5.02 11.34
N GLY A 386 -0.20 -5.26 10.19
CA GLY A 386 0.20 -6.30 9.24
C GLY A 386 1.55 -6.01 8.57
N ALA A 387 1.82 -4.76 8.20
CA ALA A 387 3.10 -4.33 7.64
C ALA A 387 4.24 -4.42 8.68
N LEU A 388 4.00 -3.97 9.91
CA LEU A 388 4.95 -4.08 11.02
C LEU A 388 5.27 -5.55 11.34
N GLY A 389 4.25 -6.40 11.41
CA GLY A 389 4.41 -7.84 11.64
C GLY A 389 5.25 -8.52 10.55
N ARG A 390 5.02 -8.17 9.27
CA ARG A 390 5.86 -8.64 8.15
C ARG A 390 7.32 -8.20 8.29
N ARG A 391 7.55 -6.93 8.64
CA ARG A 391 8.91 -6.39 8.81
C ARG A 391 9.64 -7.05 9.98
N ARG A 392 8.99 -7.17 11.14
CA ARG A 392 9.54 -7.88 12.32
C ARG A 392 9.87 -9.33 11.98
N ARG A 393 8.99 -10.03 11.26
CA ARG A 393 9.23 -11.41 10.83
C ARG A 393 10.40 -11.50 9.84
N GLN A 394 10.50 -10.59 8.88
CA GLN A 394 11.63 -10.51 7.97
C GLN A 394 12.95 -10.25 8.72
N ALA A 395 12.96 -9.33 9.69
CA ALA A 395 14.12 -9.05 10.51
C ALA A 395 14.56 -10.30 11.31
N LEU A 396 13.60 -10.99 11.94
CA LEU A 396 13.87 -12.26 12.63
C LEU A 396 14.49 -13.31 11.70
N TRP A 397 13.92 -13.53 10.52
CA TRP A 397 14.49 -14.48 9.54
C TRP A 397 15.88 -14.05 9.08
N GLN A 398 16.09 -12.77 8.79
CA GLN A 398 17.41 -12.25 8.41
C GLN A 398 18.44 -12.41 9.55
N SER A 399 18.03 -12.23 10.82
CA SER A 399 18.88 -12.46 11.98
C SER A 399 19.32 -13.94 12.10
N ALA A 400 18.42 -14.87 11.79
CA ALA A 400 18.69 -16.31 11.83
C ALA A 400 19.61 -16.80 10.72
N PHE A 401 19.46 -16.24 9.50
CA PHE A 401 20.26 -16.62 8.33
C PHE A 401 21.55 -15.79 8.19
N GLY A 402 21.63 -14.63 8.85
CA GLY A 402 22.77 -13.71 8.86
C GLY A 402 23.94 -14.21 9.72
N ALA A 403 24.52 -15.34 9.35
CA ALA A 403 25.61 -15.98 10.07
C ALA A 403 27.01 -15.51 9.60
N VAL A 404 27.50 -14.37 10.12
CA VAL A 404 28.95 -14.13 10.27
C VAL A 404 29.18 -13.25 11.50
N GLY A 405 29.60 -13.83 12.63
CA GLY A 405 30.32 -13.09 13.68
C GLY A 405 29.70 -13.01 15.09
N GLY A 406 28.51 -13.53 15.31
CA GLY A 406 27.90 -13.60 16.66
C GLY A 406 26.41 -13.90 16.53
N ARG A 407 25.94 -14.95 17.21
CA ARG A 407 24.50 -15.30 17.21
C ARG A 407 23.74 -14.11 17.82
N ARG A 408 23.08 -13.34 16.96
CA ARG A 408 22.34 -12.11 17.27
C ARG A 408 21.10 -12.44 18.10
N GLY A 409 20.58 -11.46 18.85
CA GLY A 409 19.36 -11.63 19.64
C GLY A 409 18.18 -11.94 18.72
N MET A 410 17.38 -12.95 19.08
CA MET A 410 16.16 -13.37 18.37
C MET A 410 14.92 -12.59 18.81
N GLU A 411 15.13 -11.50 19.55
CA GLU A 411 14.07 -10.79 20.26
C GLU A 411 14.02 -9.35 19.77
N PRO A 412 12.91 -8.93 19.14
CA PRO A 412 12.71 -7.56 18.72
C PRO A 412 12.68 -6.66 19.96
N PRO A 413 13.10 -5.39 19.82
CA PRO A 413 13.00 -4.43 20.91
C PRO A 413 11.54 -4.28 21.36
N THR A 414 11.34 -4.24 22.67
CA THR A 414 10.05 -3.90 23.28
C THR A 414 9.83 -2.39 23.14
N PRO A 415 8.72 -1.94 22.56
CA PRO A 415 8.42 -0.51 22.48
C PRO A 415 8.18 0.09 23.87
N SER A 416 8.42 1.38 24.01
CA SER A 416 8.19 2.12 25.26
C SER A 416 7.60 3.51 24.98
N GLY A 417 6.97 4.12 25.99
CA GLY A 417 6.36 5.45 25.85
C GLY A 417 5.29 5.48 24.75
N ASP A 418 5.25 6.57 23.98
CA ASP A 418 4.26 6.80 22.92
C ASP A 418 4.20 5.67 21.88
N ALA A 419 5.34 5.03 21.56
CA ALA A 419 5.38 3.90 20.64
C ALA A 419 4.64 2.67 21.18
N GLN A 420 4.66 2.46 22.50
CA GLN A 420 3.92 1.38 23.15
C GLN A 420 2.41 1.65 23.14
N ASP A 421 2.00 2.88 23.43
CA ASP A 421 0.59 3.27 23.42
C ASP A 421 0.00 3.24 22.00
N VAL A 422 0.78 3.61 20.98
CA VAL A 422 0.43 3.40 19.57
C VAL A 422 0.31 1.92 19.24
N GLN A 423 1.26 1.08 19.65
CA GLN A 423 1.16 -0.36 19.40
C GLN A 423 -0.13 -0.95 20.01
N ASP A 424 -0.49 -0.53 21.22
CA ASP A 424 -1.71 -0.95 21.87
C ASP A 424 -2.97 -0.43 21.17
N ALA A 425 -2.97 0.82 20.70
CA ALA A 425 -4.07 1.35 19.90
C ALA A 425 -4.25 0.58 18.59
N LEU A 426 -3.14 0.16 17.94
CA LEU A 426 -3.19 -0.70 16.75
C LEU A 426 -3.79 -2.07 17.08
N LEU A 427 -3.39 -2.70 18.20
CA LEU A 427 -3.91 -4.01 18.64
C LEU A 427 -5.39 -3.96 19.02
N VAL A 428 -5.88 -2.83 19.52
CA VAL A 428 -7.29 -2.64 19.89
C VAL A 428 -8.14 -2.26 18.68
N GLY A 429 -7.66 -1.33 17.85
CA GLY A 429 -8.43 -0.73 16.77
C GLY A 429 -8.43 -1.53 15.47
N ALA A 430 -7.43 -2.38 15.22
CA ALA A 430 -7.28 -3.05 13.93
C ALA A 430 -8.47 -3.96 13.56
N ASP A 431 -8.90 -3.88 12.30
CA ASP A 431 -9.82 -4.84 11.66
C ASP A 431 -9.16 -5.58 10.46
N PRO A 432 -8.37 -6.64 10.73
CA PRO A 432 -7.78 -7.44 9.67
C PRO A 432 -8.80 -8.21 8.82
N GLU A 433 -9.98 -8.51 9.37
CA GLU A 433 -11.05 -9.19 8.63
C GLU A 433 -11.64 -8.26 7.57
N GLY A 434 -11.95 -7.02 7.93
CA GLY A 434 -12.41 -5.98 7.01
C GLY A 434 -11.40 -5.72 5.88
N VAL A 435 -10.09 -5.67 6.21
CA VAL A 435 -9.02 -5.53 5.21
C VAL A 435 -9.01 -6.69 4.20
N ARG A 436 -9.08 -7.94 4.68
CA ARG A 436 -9.10 -9.12 3.79
C ARG A 436 -10.38 -9.21 2.98
N MET A 437 -11.52 -8.91 3.60
CA MET A 437 -12.82 -8.92 2.95
C MET A 437 -12.85 -7.93 1.79
N LEU A 438 -12.41 -6.69 2.01
CA LEU A 438 -12.33 -5.67 0.96
C LEU A 438 -11.39 -6.11 -0.17
N ASP A 439 -10.17 -6.53 0.15
CA ASP A 439 -9.17 -6.94 -0.85
C ASP A 439 -9.66 -8.12 -1.71
N ARG A 440 -10.16 -9.19 -1.08
CA ARG A 440 -10.68 -10.38 -1.77
C ARG A 440 -11.91 -10.07 -2.62
N SER A 441 -12.83 -9.26 -2.10
CA SER A 441 -14.06 -8.89 -2.81
C SER A 441 -13.75 -8.10 -4.08
N LEU A 442 -12.81 -7.15 -4.01
CA LEU A 442 -12.41 -6.35 -5.16
C LEU A 442 -11.66 -7.21 -6.20
N ARG A 443 -10.72 -8.07 -5.77
CA ARG A 443 -10.00 -8.97 -6.70
C ARG A 443 -10.93 -10.02 -7.31
N GLY A 444 -11.86 -10.55 -6.53
CA GLY A 444 -12.90 -11.48 -6.98
C GLY A 444 -13.84 -10.85 -8.00
N LEU A 445 -14.24 -9.59 -7.79
CA LEU A 445 -15.00 -8.81 -8.77
C LEU A 445 -14.22 -8.65 -10.09
N ALA A 446 -12.95 -8.26 -9.99
CA ALA A 446 -12.08 -8.10 -11.17
C ALA A 446 -11.91 -9.40 -11.95
N ALA A 447 -11.72 -10.53 -11.27
CA ALA A 447 -11.63 -11.85 -11.88
C ALA A 447 -12.94 -12.23 -12.59
N SER A 448 -14.09 -12.02 -11.93
CA SER A 448 -15.42 -12.33 -12.50
C SER A 448 -15.71 -11.51 -13.75
N LEU A 449 -15.39 -10.21 -13.73
CA LEU A 449 -15.54 -9.34 -14.91
C LEU A 449 -14.59 -9.74 -16.04
N ALA A 450 -13.36 -10.16 -15.72
CA ALA A 450 -12.41 -10.63 -16.72
C ALA A 450 -12.86 -11.93 -17.39
N GLU A 451 -13.45 -12.88 -16.64
CA GLU A 451 -14.05 -14.10 -17.19
C GLU A 451 -15.22 -13.79 -18.14
N GLU A 452 -16.04 -12.80 -17.80
CA GLU A 452 -17.12 -12.29 -18.67
C GLU A 452 -16.62 -11.41 -19.82
N SER A 453 -15.30 -11.20 -19.96
CA SER A 453 -14.70 -10.29 -20.94
C SER A 453 -15.23 -8.85 -20.86
N ARG A 454 -15.55 -8.39 -19.64
CA ARG A 454 -16.03 -7.03 -19.34
C ARG A 454 -14.91 -6.17 -18.76
N ALA A 455 -14.96 -4.87 -19.06
CA ALA A 455 -14.04 -3.91 -18.46
C ALA A 455 -14.39 -3.61 -16.99
N LEU A 456 -13.40 -3.22 -16.20
CA LEU A 456 -13.63 -2.72 -14.84
C LEU A 456 -14.44 -1.42 -14.88
N PRO A 457 -15.50 -1.28 -14.07
CA PRO A 457 -16.18 -0.01 -13.91
C PRO A 457 -15.30 0.98 -13.14
N VAL A 458 -15.49 2.27 -13.40
CA VAL A 458 -14.87 3.33 -12.60
C VAL A 458 -15.63 3.42 -11.28
N VAL A 459 -14.94 3.16 -10.17
CA VAL A 459 -15.47 3.30 -8.80
C VAL A 459 -14.98 4.62 -8.22
N TYR A 460 -15.90 5.47 -7.75
CA TYR A 460 -15.56 6.72 -7.05
C TYR A 460 -15.40 6.50 -5.56
N ALA A 461 -16.30 5.74 -4.94
CA ALA A 461 -16.31 5.52 -3.51
C ALA A 461 -16.73 4.09 -3.17
N ALA A 462 -16.30 3.64 -2.00
CA ALA A 462 -16.79 2.43 -1.37
C ALA A 462 -17.28 2.74 0.05
N TRP A 463 -18.44 2.19 0.41
CA TRP A 463 -18.98 2.27 1.75
C TRP A 463 -18.87 0.90 2.41
N LEU A 464 -18.26 0.86 3.59
CA LEU A 464 -18.17 -0.33 4.43
C LEU A 464 -19.05 -0.11 5.66
N SER A 465 -20.17 -0.84 5.75
CA SER A 465 -21.15 -0.71 6.82
C SER A 465 -21.54 -2.09 7.34
N ASN A 466 -21.32 -2.38 8.62
CA ASN A 466 -21.61 -3.68 9.24
C ASN A 466 -21.02 -4.92 8.52
N GLY A 467 -19.98 -4.72 7.70
CA GLY A 467 -19.35 -5.75 6.87
C GLY A 467 -19.97 -5.93 5.48
N ASP A 468 -21.03 -5.20 5.14
CA ASP A 468 -21.50 -5.11 3.76
C ASP A 468 -20.69 -4.05 3.01
N LEU A 469 -20.39 -4.34 1.74
CA LEU A 469 -19.59 -3.50 0.87
C LEU A 469 -20.46 -2.92 -0.23
N HIS A 470 -20.54 -1.60 -0.30
CA HIS A 470 -21.22 -0.89 -1.39
C HIS A 470 -20.19 -0.15 -2.24
N LEU A 471 -20.21 -0.34 -3.55
CA LEU A 471 -19.41 0.42 -4.50
C LEU A 471 -20.30 1.44 -5.21
N GLN A 472 -19.87 2.69 -5.20
CA GLN A 472 -20.45 3.77 -5.97
C GLN A 472 -19.65 3.98 -7.25
N LEU A 473 -20.29 3.71 -8.38
CA LEU A 473 -19.72 3.79 -9.71
C LEU A 473 -19.89 5.20 -10.30
N ALA A 474 -18.96 5.59 -11.16
CA ALA A 474 -19.06 6.86 -11.88
C ALA A 474 -20.20 6.88 -12.90
N GLN A 475 -20.50 5.73 -13.49
CA GLN A 475 -21.52 5.56 -14.52
C GLN A 475 -22.13 4.15 -14.42
N PRO A 476 -23.37 3.94 -14.91
CA PRO A 476 -23.98 2.62 -14.99
C PRO A 476 -23.10 1.61 -15.73
N ALA A 477 -22.80 0.48 -15.10
CA ALA A 477 -21.92 -0.57 -15.65
C ALA A 477 -22.66 -1.87 -16.00
N GLY A 478 -23.98 -1.79 -16.19
CA GLY A 478 -24.86 -2.94 -16.41
C GLY A 478 -25.04 -3.78 -15.15
N LYS A 479 -25.51 -5.02 -15.34
CA LYS A 479 -25.79 -5.94 -14.23
C LYS A 479 -24.48 -6.39 -13.56
N PRO A 480 -24.35 -6.31 -12.22
CA PRO A 480 -23.18 -6.83 -11.52
C PRO A 480 -23.08 -8.36 -11.66
N PRO A 481 -21.85 -8.92 -11.72
CA PRO A 481 -21.64 -10.37 -11.71
C PRO A 481 -21.94 -10.95 -10.33
N ALA A 482 -22.48 -12.18 -10.26
CA ALA A 482 -22.73 -12.83 -8.98
C ALA A 482 -21.41 -13.02 -8.20
N PRO A 483 -21.38 -12.88 -6.86
CA PRO A 483 -22.51 -12.63 -5.95
C PRO A 483 -22.87 -11.14 -5.75
N TRP A 484 -22.26 -10.22 -6.49
CA TRP A 484 -22.61 -8.79 -6.40
C TRP A 484 -24.05 -8.55 -6.87
N GLN A 485 -24.74 -7.69 -6.15
CA GLN A 485 -26.12 -7.32 -6.40
C GLN A 485 -26.21 -5.86 -6.77
N GLN A 486 -27.22 -5.52 -7.56
CA GLN A 486 -27.50 -4.12 -7.85
C GLN A 486 -28.13 -3.49 -6.61
N GLY A 487 -27.63 -2.33 -6.22
CA GLY A 487 -28.11 -1.56 -5.09
C GLY A 487 -29.32 -0.71 -5.43
N GLN A 488 -29.36 0.49 -4.85
CA GLN A 488 -30.50 1.41 -4.91
C GLN A 488 -30.75 1.93 -6.35
N ASP A 489 -29.71 2.01 -7.17
CA ASP A 489 -29.76 2.48 -8.55
C ASP A 489 -28.79 1.65 -9.46
N GLN A 490 -28.55 2.11 -10.68
CA GLN A 490 -27.64 1.45 -11.64
C GLN A 490 -26.15 1.76 -11.42
N THR A 491 -25.83 2.70 -10.53
CA THR A 491 -24.49 3.15 -10.15
C THR A 491 -24.05 2.61 -8.79
N PHE A 492 -24.91 1.93 -8.04
CA PHE A 492 -24.56 1.28 -6.78
C PHE A 492 -24.53 -0.23 -6.93
N TRP A 493 -23.39 -0.83 -6.61
CA TRP A 493 -23.24 -2.29 -6.48
C TRP A 493 -23.04 -2.66 -5.02
N MET A 494 -23.64 -3.74 -4.58
CA MET A 494 -23.61 -4.22 -3.19
C MET A 494 -23.08 -5.65 -3.13
N LEU A 495 -22.27 -5.93 -2.13
CA LEU A 495 -21.86 -7.27 -1.74
C LEU A 495 -22.14 -7.47 -0.26
N ALA A 496 -22.95 -8.48 0.06
CA ALA A 496 -23.22 -8.87 1.43
C ALA A 496 -21.99 -9.53 2.05
N ARG A 497 -21.76 -9.31 3.36
CA ARG A 497 -20.63 -9.89 4.10
C ARG A 497 -20.49 -11.40 3.90
N THR A 498 -21.60 -12.14 4.00
CA THR A 498 -21.61 -13.61 3.89
C THR A 498 -21.21 -14.12 2.51
N ASP A 499 -21.42 -13.30 1.47
CA ASP A 499 -21.00 -13.63 0.11
C ASP A 499 -19.54 -13.24 -0.12
N ALA A 500 -19.06 -12.15 0.48
CA ALA A 500 -17.66 -11.75 0.45
C ALA A 500 -16.72 -12.82 1.04
N GLU A 501 -17.17 -13.52 2.10
CA GLU A 501 -16.42 -14.61 2.73
C GLU A 501 -16.21 -15.83 1.81
N ARG A 502 -16.94 -15.94 0.69
CA ARG A 502 -16.79 -17.03 -0.29
C ARG A 502 -15.64 -16.82 -1.27
N TYR A 503 -15.12 -15.60 -1.41
CA TYR A 503 -13.99 -15.34 -2.30
C TYR A 503 -12.69 -15.92 -1.72
N GLU A 504 -12.00 -16.73 -2.52
CA GLU A 504 -10.66 -17.23 -2.21
C GLU A 504 -9.58 -16.21 -2.59
N ASP A 505 -8.35 -16.45 -2.13
CA ASP A 505 -7.21 -15.60 -2.49
C ASP A 505 -6.85 -15.80 -3.97
N VAL A 506 -7.05 -14.76 -4.77
CA VAL A 506 -6.70 -14.74 -6.20
C VAL A 506 -5.42 -13.93 -6.40
N ASP A 507 -4.41 -14.52 -7.05
CA ASP A 507 -3.16 -13.84 -7.42
C ASP A 507 -3.34 -12.96 -8.68
N THR A 508 -4.19 -11.94 -8.56
CA THR A 508 -4.46 -10.89 -9.56
C THR A 508 -4.10 -9.55 -8.97
N ALA A 509 -3.61 -8.58 -9.75
CA ALA A 509 -3.30 -7.23 -9.25
C ALA A 509 -4.55 -6.52 -8.71
N ALA A 510 -4.37 -5.58 -7.77
CA ALA A 510 -5.50 -4.86 -7.21
C ALA A 510 -6.21 -4.00 -8.26
N PRO A 511 -7.55 -4.05 -8.36
CA PRO A 511 -8.28 -3.29 -9.38
C PRO A 511 -8.36 -1.79 -9.06
N TYR A 512 -8.56 -1.44 -7.78
CA TYR A 512 -8.74 -0.08 -7.28
C TYR A 512 -7.75 0.25 -6.16
N PRO A 513 -6.44 0.29 -6.46
CA PRO A 513 -5.40 0.53 -5.47
C PRO A 513 -5.49 1.90 -4.78
N GLY A 514 -6.06 2.91 -5.43
CA GLY A 514 -6.24 4.27 -4.89
C GLY A 514 -7.38 4.44 -3.87
N LEU A 515 -8.05 3.35 -3.48
CA LEU A 515 -9.15 3.36 -2.52
C LEU A 515 -8.62 3.53 -1.08
N VAL A 516 -9.00 4.60 -0.40
CA VAL A 516 -8.52 4.95 0.95
C VAL A 516 -9.62 5.49 1.85
N SER A 517 -9.58 5.16 3.15
CA SER A 517 -10.53 5.67 4.15
C SER A 517 -10.37 7.17 4.37
N LEU A 518 -11.48 7.92 4.31
CA LEU A 518 -11.50 9.36 4.66
C LEU A 518 -12.13 9.63 6.02
N GLY A 519 -13.06 8.77 6.45
CA GLY A 519 -13.77 8.96 7.69
C GLY A 519 -14.98 8.04 7.84
N THR A 520 -15.74 8.29 8.89
CA THR A 520 -16.95 7.53 9.23
C THR A 520 -18.16 8.44 9.38
N MET A 521 -19.33 7.94 9.01
CA MET A 521 -20.64 8.58 9.20
C MET A 521 -21.62 7.50 9.66
N ASP A 522 -22.25 7.67 10.82
CA ASP A 522 -23.19 6.70 11.41
C ASP A 522 -22.67 5.25 11.34
N ASP A 523 -21.46 5.03 11.86
CA ASP A 523 -20.71 3.75 11.84
C ASP A 523 -20.35 3.18 10.45
N SER A 524 -20.71 3.89 9.38
CA SER A 524 -20.39 3.53 8.00
C SER A 524 -19.12 4.25 7.56
N ARG A 525 -18.13 3.48 7.09
CA ARG A 525 -16.85 4.01 6.65
C ARG A 525 -16.90 4.36 5.17
N LEU A 526 -16.48 5.57 4.83
CA LEU A 526 -16.28 6.01 3.45
C LEU A 526 -14.83 5.79 3.04
N LEU A 527 -14.64 5.08 1.94
CA LEU A 527 -13.39 5.03 1.21
C LEU A 527 -13.54 5.73 -0.13
N LEU A 528 -12.57 6.55 -0.50
CA LEU A 528 -12.56 7.29 -1.75
C LEU A 528 -11.48 6.75 -2.67
N ASN A 529 -11.80 6.57 -3.95
CA ASN A 529 -10.82 6.19 -4.94
C ASN A 529 -10.14 7.45 -5.52
N LEU A 530 -9.02 7.85 -4.92
CA LEU A 530 -8.31 9.06 -5.30
C LEU A 530 -7.72 9.01 -6.72
N GLU A 531 -7.53 7.82 -7.30
CA GLU A 531 -7.03 7.68 -8.67
C GLU A 531 -8.11 7.93 -9.74
N ALA A 532 -9.39 7.88 -9.36
CA ALA A 532 -10.52 8.03 -10.28
C ALA A 532 -11.01 9.49 -10.42
N VAL A 533 -10.53 10.40 -9.56
CA VAL A 533 -10.99 11.79 -9.53
C VAL A 533 -10.46 12.54 -10.76
N PRO A 534 -11.34 13.19 -11.57
CA PRO A 534 -10.93 13.92 -12.76
C PRO A 534 -10.40 15.31 -12.39
N GLY A 535 -9.21 15.38 -11.80
CA GLY A 535 -8.55 16.64 -11.41
C GLY A 535 -7.94 16.57 -10.02
N ILE A 536 -7.92 17.72 -9.33
CA ILE A 536 -7.39 17.84 -7.97
C ILE A 536 -8.51 17.61 -6.94
N VAL A 537 -8.21 16.89 -5.85
CA VAL A 537 -9.00 16.95 -4.62
C VAL A 537 -8.37 18.02 -3.73
N SER A 538 -9.08 19.11 -3.47
CA SER A 538 -8.62 20.15 -2.54
C SER A 538 -9.10 19.84 -1.12
N LEU A 539 -8.21 20.03 -0.14
CA LEU A 539 -8.56 19.96 1.28
C LEU A 539 -8.22 21.29 1.94
N SER A 540 -9.23 22.03 2.34
CA SER A 540 -9.11 23.27 3.11
C SER A 540 -9.10 23.00 4.61
N GLY A 541 -8.53 23.92 5.41
CA GLY A 541 -8.42 23.78 6.88
C GLY A 541 -7.06 24.19 7.42
N ARG A 542 -6.79 24.00 8.71
CA ARG A 542 -5.47 24.32 9.28
C ARG A 542 -4.42 23.34 8.77
N GLU A 543 -3.20 23.82 8.52
CA GLU A 543 -2.11 23.00 7.99
C GLU A 543 -1.86 21.71 8.79
N ALA A 544 -1.90 21.79 10.13
CA ALA A 544 -1.72 20.62 11.00
C ALA A 544 -2.83 19.56 10.82
N ASP A 545 -4.07 19.98 10.62
CA ASP A 545 -5.20 19.06 10.41
C ASP A 545 -5.14 18.43 9.02
N ARG A 546 -4.80 19.23 7.99
CA ARG A 546 -4.59 18.74 6.62
C ARG A 546 -3.45 17.71 6.58
N ALA A 547 -2.32 18.02 7.23
CA ALA A 547 -1.18 17.12 7.33
C ALA A 547 -1.56 15.80 8.04
N ALA A 548 -2.40 15.85 9.06
CA ALA A 548 -2.88 14.64 9.76
C ALA A 548 -3.77 13.75 8.87
N VAL A 549 -4.67 14.34 8.06
CA VAL A 549 -5.45 13.58 7.06
C VAL A 549 -4.50 12.98 6.01
N PHE A 550 -3.56 13.76 5.50
CA PHE A 550 -2.68 13.30 4.41
C PHE A 550 -1.69 12.22 4.90
N ALA A 551 -1.19 12.34 6.13
CA ALA A 551 -0.39 11.31 6.77
C ALA A 551 -1.18 10.00 6.96
N SER A 552 -2.46 10.10 7.32
CA SER A 552 -3.36 8.94 7.41
C SER A 552 -3.53 8.25 6.06
N VAL A 553 -3.84 9.03 5.01
CA VAL A 553 -3.99 8.55 3.63
C VAL A 553 -2.70 7.87 3.14
N ALA A 554 -1.55 8.52 3.35
CA ALA A 554 -0.25 7.99 2.95
C ALA A 554 0.07 6.67 3.67
N ALA A 555 -0.12 6.62 4.99
CA ALA A 555 0.17 5.44 5.79
C ALA A 555 -0.75 4.25 5.44
N GLU A 556 -2.04 4.51 5.20
CA GLU A 556 -3.02 3.48 4.84
C GLU A 556 -2.67 2.86 3.48
N LEU A 557 -2.51 3.70 2.45
CA LEU A 557 -2.20 3.26 1.10
C LEU A 557 -0.80 2.62 0.98
N ALA A 558 0.15 3.01 1.84
CA ALA A 558 1.46 2.40 1.88
C ALA A 558 1.46 0.97 2.46
N THR A 559 0.49 0.65 3.32
CA THR A 559 0.52 -0.59 4.12
C THR A 559 -0.57 -1.60 3.79
N ASN A 560 -1.67 -1.17 3.17
CA ASN A 560 -2.81 -2.04 2.85
C ASN A 560 -2.56 -3.06 1.72
N GLY A 561 -3.32 -4.15 1.78
CA GLY A 561 -3.23 -5.27 0.83
C GLY A 561 -3.71 -4.93 -0.58
N TRP A 562 -4.80 -4.15 -0.70
CA TRP A 562 -5.38 -3.75 -1.98
C TRP A 562 -4.67 -2.57 -2.64
N SER A 563 -3.71 -1.93 -1.98
CA SER A 563 -2.96 -0.80 -2.54
C SER A 563 -1.66 -1.27 -3.22
N ASP A 564 -1.71 -2.40 -3.93
CA ASP A 564 -0.51 -2.97 -4.53
C ASP A 564 0.11 -2.11 -5.64
N ARG A 565 1.44 -2.17 -5.74
CA ARG A 565 2.23 -1.54 -6.83
C ARG A 565 1.97 -0.05 -7.06
N MET A 566 1.75 0.74 -6.01
CA MET A 566 1.57 2.20 -6.11
C MET A 566 2.80 3.00 -5.65
N THR A 567 2.90 4.22 -6.16
CA THR A 567 3.83 5.25 -5.68
C THR A 567 3.05 6.35 -4.97
N ILE A 568 3.54 6.82 -3.82
CA ILE A 568 2.98 7.94 -3.07
C ILE A 568 4.09 8.98 -2.94
N THR A 569 3.86 10.19 -3.45
CA THR A 569 4.80 11.30 -3.33
C THR A 569 4.25 12.33 -2.34
N LEU A 570 4.98 12.55 -1.25
CA LEU A 570 4.70 13.55 -0.23
C LEU A 570 5.54 14.78 -0.52
N VAL A 571 4.93 15.97 -0.51
CA VAL A 571 5.60 17.23 -0.86
C VAL A 571 5.56 18.21 0.30
N GLY A 572 6.74 18.57 0.82
CA GLY A 572 6.88 19.54 1.91
C GLY A 572 6.38 19.06 3.28
N PHE A 573 6.00 17.78 3.43
CA PHE A 573 5.58 17.19 4.71
C PHE A 573 5.86 15.70 4.76
N GLY A 574 5.89 15.14 5.98
CA GLY A 574 5.89 13.69 6.17
C GLY A 574 7.17 12.98 5.73
N GLU A 575 8.32 13.66 5.70
CA GLU A 575 9.64 13.07 5.41
C GLU A 575 9.85 11.76 6.20
N ASP A 576 9.47 11.78 7.47
CA ASP A 576 9.56 10.68 8.42
C ASP A 576 8.67 9.46 8.07
N LEU A 577 7.70 9.56 7.13
CA LEU A 577 6.83 8.44 6.74
C LEU A 577 7.50 7.45 5.78
N THR A 578 8.59 7.86 5.12
CA THR A 578 9.34 7.02 4.17
C THR A 578 9.68 5.62 4.70
N PRO A 579 10.10 5.43 5.98
CA PRO A 579 10.36 4.12 6.56
C PRO A 579 9.18 3.16 6.58
N LEU A 580 7.92 3.61 6.48
CA LEU A 580 6.76 2.71 6.45
C LEU A 580 6.78 1.81 5.21
N ALA A 581 7.10 2.40 4.05
CA ALA A 581 7.23 1.69 2.79
C ALA A 581 8.25 2.39 1.86
N PRO A 582 9.57 2.15 2.03
CA PRO A 582 10.61 2.87 1.29
C PRO A 582 10.55 2.70 -0.23
N SER A 583 9.94 1.62 -0.72
CA SER A 583 9.77 1.36 -2.14
C SER A 583 8.53 2.03 -2.75
N ARG A 584 7.68 2.65 -1.92
CA ARG A 584 6.37 3.21 -2.33
C ARG A 584 6.27 4.69 -2.00
N ILE A 585 6.74 5.10 -0.83
CA ILE A 585 6.70 6.49 -0.37
C ILE A 585 7.96 7.20 -0.87
N ARG A 586 7.77 8.36 -1.50
CA ARG A 586 8.80 9.32 -1.88
C ARG A 586 8.50 10.64 -1.20
N HIS A 587 9.55 11.35 -0.80
CA HIS A 587 9.44 12.69 -0.26
C HIS A 587 10.15 13.67 -1.20
N LEU A 588 9.50 14.78 -1.52
CA LEU A 588 10.07 15.93 -2.22
C LEU A 588 9.99 17.16 -1.30
N GLU A 589 11.03 17.98 -1.33
CA GLU A 589 11.10 19.17 -0.46
C GLU A 589 10.12 20.27 -0.87
N ASP A 590 9.91 20.46 -2.18
CA ASP A 590 9.12 21.56 -2.73
C ASP A 590 8.29 21.17 -3.97
N VAL A 591 7.42 22.10 -4.39
CA VAL A 591 6.52 21.95 -5.53
C VAL A 591 7.25 22.05 -6.86
N GLU A 592 8.40 22.74 -6.93
CA GLU A 592 9.21 22.84 -8.14
C GLU A 592 9.75 21.47 -8.56
N ALA A 593 10.34 20.73 -7.62
CA ALA A 593 10.79 19.36 -7.83
C ALA A 593 9.64 18.40 -8.19
N LEU A 594 8.45 18.64 -7.63
CA LEU A 594 7.23 17.90 -7.98
C LEU A 594 6.86 18.11 -9.45
N VAL A 595 6.77 19.37 -9.90
CA VAL A 595 6.36 19.71 -11.27
C VAL A 595 7.33 19.08 -12.28
N GLU A 596 8.65 19.22 -12.08
CA GLU A 596 9.65 18.61 -12.97
C GLU A 596 9.47 17.09 -13.08
N THR A 597 9.32 16.42 -11.93
CA THR A 597 9.14 14.96 -11.86
C THR A 597 7.84 14.53 -12.55
N MET A 598 6.73 15.21 -12.27
CA MET A 598 5.42 14.83 -12.77
C MET A 598 5.19 15.18 -14.24
N GLU A 599 5.81 16.24 -14.76
CA GLU A 599 5.80 16.52 -16.20
C GLU A 599 6.44 15.39 -17.00
N ALA A 600 7.61 14.90 -16.56
CA ALA A 600 8.32 13.80 -17.19
C ALA A 600 7.50 12.50 -17.13
N GLU A 601 6.94 12.19 -15.96
CA GLU A 601 6.14 10.98 -15.75
C GLU A 601 4.83 11.02 -16.55
N THR A 602 4.12 12.15 -16.55
CA THR A 602 2.88 12.34 -17.32
C THR A 602 3.11 12.14 -18.81
N ARG A 603 4.21 12.71 -19.34
CA ARG A 603 4.60 12.54 -20.75
C ARG A 603 4.91 11.08 -21.08
N GLN A 604 5.63 10.39 -20.21
CA GLN A 604 5.97 8.97 -20.38
C GLN A 604 4.72 8.09 -20.36
N ARG A 605 3.83 8.27 -19.37
CA ARG A 605 2.59 7.48 -19.23
C ARG A 605 1.66 7.70 -20.41
N ARG A 606 1.45 8.95 -20.84
CA ARG A 606 0.62 9.27 -22.01
C ARG A 606 1.15 8.59 -23.27
N GLY A 607 2.47 8.63 -23.49
CA GLY A 607 3.11 7.96 -24.64
C GLY A 607 2.96 6.44 -24.60
N ALA A 608 3.15 5.81 -23.43
CA ALA A 608 3.01 4.37 -23.27
C ALA A 608 1.54 3.90 -23.41
N LEU A 609 0.58 4.72 -22.98
CA LEU A 609 -0.84 4.38 -23.04
C LEU A 609 -1.34 4.43 -24.49
N GLY A 610 -0.93 5.47 -25.23
CA GLY A 610 -1.16 5.58 -26.66
C GLY A 610 -0.50 4.45 -27.46
N ALA A 611 0.72 4.03 -27.10
CA ALA A 611 1.39 2.90 -27.75
C ALA A 611 0.72 1.55 -27.47
N ALA A 612 0.09 1.39 -26.31
CA ALA A 612 -0.65 0.19 -25.94
C ALA A 612 -2.10 0.16 -26.50
N GLY A 613 -2.59 1.28 -27.05
CA GLY A 613 -3.94 1.37 -27.61
C GLY A 613 -5.04 1.35 -26.54
N HIS A 614 -4.76 1.86 -25.34
CA HIS A 614 -5.74 1.96 -24.25
C HIS A 614 -6.13 3.41 -24.01
N ASP A 615 -7.36 3.63 -23.54
CA ASP A 615 -7.88 4.97 -23.24
C ASP A 615 -7.60 5.42 -21.80
N SER A 616 -7.37 4.46 -20.88
CA SER A 616 -7.04 4.70 -19.48
C SER A 616 -6.22 3.57 -18.85
N VAL A 617 -5.53 3.87 -17.75
CA VAL A 617 -4.84 2.87 -16.93
C VAL A 617 -5.80 1.82 -16.39
N LEU A 618 -7.01 2.20 -15.99
CA LEU A 618 -8.02 1.27 -15.47
C LEU A 618 -8.39 0.20 -16.51
N THR A 619 -8.61 0.61 -17.77
CA THR A 619 -8.89 -0.32 -18.87
C THR A 619 -7.73 -1.27 -19.18
N GLY A 620 -6.49 -0.88 -18.87
CA GLY A 620 -5.29 -1.72 -19.06
C GLY A 620 -5.04 -2.74 -17.94
N ARG A 621 -5.81 -2.71 -16.84
CA ARG A 621 -5.65 -3.64 -15.69
C ARG A 621 -6.39 -4.96 -15.86
N THR A 622 -7.33 -5.07 -16.80
CA THR A 622 -8.05 -6.30 -17.14
C THR A 622 -7.63 -6.90 -18.48
N GLY A 623 -7.83 -8.21 -18.64
CA GLY A 623 -7.66 -8.91 -19.92
C GLY A 623 -6.19 -9.18 -20.32
N PRO A 624 -5.91 -9.40 -21.62
CA PRO A 624 -4.59 -9.80 -22.13
C PRO A 624 -3.45 -8.78 -21.86
N ALA A 625 -3.81 -7.54 -21.51
CA ALA A 625 -2.89 -6.42 -21.28
C ALA A 625 -2.35 -6.33 -19.83
N GLN A 626 -2.77 -7.23 -18.93
CA GLN A 626 -2.35 -7.27 -17.51
C GLN A 626 -0.81 -7.27 -17.32
N HIS A 627 -0.06 -7.68 -18.34
CA HIS A 627 1.41 -7.70 -18.34
C HIS A 627 2.05 -6.30 -18.39
N THR A 628 1.32 -5.24 -18.75
CA THR A 628 1.85 -3.87 -18.84
C THR A 628 1.99 -3.17 -17.47
N ARG A 629 1.40 -3.74 -16.40
CA ARG A 629 1.60 -3.40 -14.97
C ARG A 629 1.67 -1.89 -14.68
N TRP A 630 0.60 -1.17 -14.99
CA TRP A 630 0.46 0.26 -14.69
C TRP A 630 0.25 0.51 -13.19
N ALA A 631 1.26 1.08 -12.55
CA ALA A 631 1.27 1.48 -11.15
C ALA A 631 0.58 2.85 -10.97
N PRO A 632 -0.44 2.98 -10.11
CA PRO A 632 -0.98 4.30 -9.80
C PRO A 632 0.05 5.17 -9.06
N HIS A 633 -0.11 6.48 -9.16
CA HIS A 633 0.72 7.45 -8.46
C HIS A 633 -0.16 8.47 -7.74
N LEU A 634 -0.06 8.56 -6.42
CA LEU A 634 -0.73 9.57 -5.62
C LEU A 634 0.26 10.67 -5.22
N VAL A 635 -0.11 11.92 -5.45
CA VAL A 635 0.63 13.11 -5.03
C VAL A 635 -0.12 13.78 -3.89
N LEU A 636 0.56 13.98 -2.76
CA LEU A 636 0.02 14.65 -1.57
C LEU A 636 0.84 15.92 -1.31
N LEU A 637 0.18 17.08 -1.26
CA LEU A 637 0.80 18.38 -0.99
C LEU A 637 0.03 19.10 0.11
N ALA A 638 0.45 19.02 1.38
CA ALA A 638 -0.31 19.55 2.52
C ALA A 638 -0.28 21.09 2.66
N ALA A 639 0.78 21.71 2.16
CA ALA A 639 0.97 23.16 2.16
C ALA A 639 0.22 23.81 0.99
N GLN A 640 -0.15 25.08 1.15
CA GLN A 640 -0.80 25.83 0.07
C GLN A 640 0.21 26.10 -1.05
N PRO A 641 -0.08 25.70 -2.31
CA PRO A 641 0.77 26.06 -3.44
C PRO A 641 0.71 27.56 -3.73
N SER A 642 1.79 28.12 -4.31
CA SER A 642 1.74 29.48 -4.87
C SER A 642 0.70 29.56 -6.01
N ALA A 643 0.24 30.76 -6.35
CA ALA A 643 -0.72 30.93 -7.44
C ALA A 643 -0.19 30.41 -8.79
N GLU A 644 1.11 30.55 -9.05
CA GLU A 644 1.74 30.03 -10.26
C GLU A 644 1.79 28.50 -10.24
N ASP A 645 2.15 27.90 -9.10
CA ASP A 645 2.22 26.46 -8.94
C ASP A 645 0.83 25.81 -9.00
N ALA A 646 -0.20 26.47 -8.47
CA ALA A 646 -1.58 26.00 -8.54
C ALA A 646 -2.06 25.84 -9.99
N VAL A 647 -1.71 26.78 -10.88
CA VAL A 647 -2.03 26.67 -12.31
C VAL A 647 -1.28 25.50 -12.95
N LYS A 648 0.02 25.35 -12.68
CA LYS A 648 0.82 24.22 -13.20
C LYS A 648 0.29 22.87 -12.71
N LEU A 649 -0.11 22.78 -11.44
CA LEU A 649 -0.72 21.58 -10.86
C LEU A 649 -2.06 21.27 -11.52
N ALA A 650 -2.89 22.28 -11.80
CA ALA A 650 -4.15 22.10 -12.52
C ALA A 650 -3.94 21.56 -13.94
N GLU A 651 -2.93 22.04 -14.66
CA GLU A 651 -2.56 21.55 -15.99
C GLU A 651 -2.09 20.08 -15.95
N LEU A 652 -1.29 19.71 -14.96
CA LEU A 652 -0.87 18.32 -14.74
C LEU A 652 -2.05 17.42 -14.36
N ALA A 653 -2.97 17.93 -13.55
CA ALA A 653 -4.13 17.18 -13.05
C ALA A 653 -5.21 16.93 -14.10
N ALA A 654 -5.25 17.71 -15.20
CA ALA A 654 -6.32 17.65 -16.21
C ALA A 654 -6.54 16.25 -16.83
N ASP A 655 -5.46 15.48 -17.03
CA ASP A 655 -5.50 14.11 -17.59
C ASP A 655 -5.23 13.01 -16.53
N ALA A 656 -5.15 13.39 -15.26
CA ALA A 656 -4.58 12.54 -14.22
C ALA A 656 -5.34 11.22 -14.01
N SER A 657 -6.68 11.25 -14.00
CA SER A 657 -7.51 10.05 -13.83
C SER A 657 -7.31 9.01 -14.95
N ARG A 658 -7.10 9.45 -16.20
CA ARG A 658 -6.78 8.55 -17.32
C ARG A 658 -5.42 7.88 -17.15
N LEU A 659 -4.47 8.61 -16.59
CA LEU A 659 -3.09 8.17 -16.36
C LEU A 659 -2.90 7.42 -15.03
N GLY A 660 -3.97 7.25 -14.24
CA GLY A 660 -3.91 6.65 -12.90
C GLY A 660 -3.06 7.47 -11.94
N ILE A 661 -3.15 8.80 -12.02
CA ILE A 661 -2.50 9.75 -11.12
C ILE A 661 -3.59 10.44 -10.29
N GLY A 662 -3.43 10.50 -8.98
CA GLY A 662 -4.30 11.27 -8.08
C GLY A 662 -3.55 12.45 -7.48
N TYR A 663 -4.21 13.60 -7.34
CA TYR A 663 -3.67 14.78 -6.69
C TYR A 663 -4.56 15.17 -5.51
N LEU A 664 -3.99 15.21 -4.31
CA LEU A 664 -4.65 15.70 -3.10
C LEU A 664 -3.82 16.88 -2.57
N VAL A 665 -4.39 18.07 -2.63
CA VAL A 665 -3.69 19.35 -2.39
C VAL A 665 -4.37 20.12 -1.26
N GLY A 666 -3.57 20.55 -0.30
CA GLY A 666 -4.00 21.35 0.83
C GLY A 666 -4.09 22.83 0.46
N THR A 667 -5.11 23.52 0.96
CA THR A 667 -5.33 24.93 0.66
C THR A 667 -5.78 25.68 1.92
N GLU A 668 -5.42 26.96 2.07
CA GLU A 668 -5.99 27.77 3.15
C GLU A 668 -7.46 28.13 2.88
N THR A 669 -7.79 28.34 1.60
CA THR A 669 -9.13 28.65 1.09
C THR A 669 -9.59 27.55 0.13
N GLY A 670 -10.88 27.19 0.13
CA GLY A 670 -11.42 26.10 -0.71
C GLY A 670 -11.23 26.27 -2.23
N ASP A 671 -10.96 27.49 -2.70
CA ASP A 671 -10.82 27.81 -4.12
C ASP A 671 -9.41 27.48 -4.64
N LEU A 672 -9.29 26.41 -5.42
CA LEU A 672 -8.06 25.98 -6.09
C LEU A 672 -8.34 25.70 -7.58
N PRO A 673 -7.58 26.29 -8.51
CA PRO A 673 -7.70 25.99 -9.93
C PRO A 673 -7.58 24.48 -10.19
N GLY A 674 -8.50 23.94 -10.97
CA GLY A 674 -8.50 22.51 -11.33
C GLY A 674 -8.97 21.57 -10.20
N ALA A 675 -9.49 22.09 -9.09
CA ALA A 675 -10.18 21.27 -8.10
C ALA A 675 -11.47 20.68 -8.69
N ALA A 676 -11.55 19.36 -8.70
CA ALA A 676 -12.74 18.61 -9.06
C ALA A 676 -13.64 18.40 -7.84
N TRP A 677 -13.03 18.16 -6.67
CA TRP A 677 -13.70 18.02 -5.38
C TRP A 677 -13.06 18.92 -4.36
N GLU A 678 -13.90 19.65 -3.64
CA GLU A 678 -13.51 20.53 -2.54
C GLU A 678 -13.97 19.91 -1.22
N MET A 679 -13.04 19.79 -0.29
CA MET A 679 -13.26 19.28 1.05
C MET A 679 -12.71 20.27 2.09
N GLU A 680 -13.24 20.20 3.30
CA GLU A 680 -12.77 20.98 4.44
C GLU A 680 -12.52 20.05 5.63
N ILE A 681 -11.35 20.15 6.25
CA ILE A 681 -11.09 19.56 7.56
C ILE A 681 -11.25 20.64 8.64
N THR A 682 -12.24 20.44 9.49
CA THR A 682 -12.51 21.34 10.61
C THR A 682 -11.54 21.10 11.76
N GLY A 683 -11.39 22.10 12.61
CA GLY A 683 -10.56 22.00 13.80
C GLY A 683 -11.02 20.99 14.86
N GLN A 684 -12.22 20.45 14.72
CA GLN A 684 -12.80 19.40 15.59
C GLN A 684 -12.58 17.99 15.03
N GLY A 685 -11.89 17.85 13.89
CA GLY A 685 -11.67 16.56 13.24
C GLY A 685 -12.86 16.08 12.40
N LYS A 686 -13.78 16.97 12.02
CA LYS A 686 -14.84 16.66 11.03
C LYS A 686 -14.37 17.00 9.62
N LEU A 687 -14.56 16.08 8.69
CA LEU A 687 -14.32 16.29 7.26
C LEU A 687 -15.65 16.59 6.55
N LEU A 688 -15.75 17.78 5.97
CA LEU A 688 -16.91 18.24 5.22
C LEU A 688 -16.61 18.08 3.73
N ALA A 689 -17.53 17.48 2.99
CA ALA A 689 -17.49 17.41 1.53
C ALA A 689 -18.80 17.98 0.97
N PRO A 690 -18.91 19.32 0.81
CA PRO A 690 -20.16 20.01 0.50
C PRO A 690 -20.82 19.53 -0.79
N LEU A 691 -20.03 19.28 -1.85
CA LEU A 691 -20.54 18.78 -3.14
C LEU A 691 -21.14 17.38 -3.05
N LEU A 692 -20.75 16.60 -2.03
CA LEU A 692 -21.28 15.27 -1.78
C LEU A 692 -22.40 15.30 -0.72
N GLY A 693 -22.63 16.43 -0.05
CA GLY A 693 -23.54 16.55 1.08
C GLY A 693 -23.11 15.71 2.29
N LEU A 694 -21.81 15.47 2.46
CA LEU A 694 -21.29 14.57 3.50
C LEU A 694 -20.58 15.35 4.61
N GLU A 695 -20.81 14.91 5.85
CA GLU A 695 -20.08 15.28 7.05
C GLU A 695 -19.59 14.00 7.73
N LEU A 696 -18.27 13.86 7.86
CA LEU A 696 -17.62 12.65 8.36
C LEU A 696 -16.81 12.95 9.62
N ASP A 697 -16.72 11.99 10.53
CA ASP A 697 -15.62 11.91 11.49
C ASP A 697 -14.35 11.54 10.72
N ALA A 698 -13.41 12.48 10.61
CA ALA A 698 -12.25 12.33 9.75
C ALA A 698 -11.28 11.28 10.28
N GLN A 699 -10.71 10.49 9.37
CA GLN A 699 -9.58 9.64 9.71
C GLN A 699 -8.30 10.48 9.74
N LEU A 700 -7.63 10.50 10.90
CA LEU A 700 -6.46 11.33 11.15
C LEU A 700 -5.28 10.49 11.60
N LEU A 701 -4.06 10.93 11.27
CA LEU A 701 -2.82 10.47 11.87
C LEU A 701 -2.00 11.68 12.32
N PRO A 702 -2.28 12.25 13.52
CA PRO A 702 -1.59 13.44 13.97
C PRO A 702 -0.10 13.20 14.19
N VAL A 703 0.70 14.28 14.17
CA VAL A 703 2.17 14.22 14.13
C VAL A 703 2.78 13.40 15.28
N ALA A 704 2.19 13.42 16.47
CA ALA A 704 2.67 12.63 17.61
C ALA A 704 2.53 11.12 17.35
N GLN A 705 1.33 10.67 16.97
CA GLN A 705 1.06 9.28 16.62
C GLN A 705 1.85 8.86 15.38
N GLN A 706 1.97 9.74 14.39
CA GLN A 706 2.80 9.52 13.19
C GLN A 706 4.24 9.17 13.57
N ARG A 707 4.88 9.98 14.43
CA ARG A 707 6.26 9.73 14.88
C ARG A 707 6.40 8.40 15.61
N ALA A 708 5.48 8.09 16.51
CA ALA A 708 5.46 6.83 17.25
C ALA A 708 5.26 5.61 16.32
N VAL A 709 4.39 5.70 15.29
CA VAL A 709 4.26 4.66 14.26
C VAL A 709 5.57 4.50 13.49
N VAL A 710 6.20 5.59 13.06
CA VAL A 710 7.48 5.56 12.35
C VAL A 710 8.57 4.93 13.21
N GLU A 711 8.62 5.25 14.50
CA GLU A 711 9.55 4.68 15.47
C GLU A 711 9.42 3.14 15.50
N LEU A 712 8.21 2.60 15.62
CA LEU A 712 7.97 1.15 15.58
C LEU A 712 8.53 0.49 14.30
N PHE A 713 8.37 1.14 13.16
CA PHE A 713 8.87 0.64 11.87
C PHE A 713 10.38 0.73 11.76
N VAL A 714 10.97 1.84 12.22
CA VAL A 714 12.41 2.06 12.25
C VAL A 714 13.11 1.06 13.18
N GLU A 715 12.51 0.77 14.33
CA GLU A 715 13.04 -0.21 15.28
C GLU A 715 12.97 -1.65 14.77
N ALA A 716 12.00 -1.95 13.90
CA ALA A 716 11.87 -3.24 13.24
C ALA A 716 12.77 -3.40 11.99
N ASP A 717 13.59 -2.40 11.66
CA ASP A 717 14.46 -2.45 10.47
C ASP A 717 15.71 -3.32 10.68
N PRO A 718 15.88 -4.41 9.90
CA PRO A 718 17.04 -5.28 10.04
C PRO A 718 18.38 -4.63 9.71
N GLU A 719 18.43 -3.59 8.87
CA GLU A 719 19.69 -2.96 8.47
C GLU A 719 20.34 -2.16 9.61
N ARG A 720 19.54 -1.68 10.57
CA ARG A 720 20.03 -0.97 11.78
C ARG A 720 20.40 -1.90 12.93
N GLU A 721 19.94 -3.14 12.89
CA GLU A 721 20.14 -4.11 13.98
C GLU A 721 21.61 -4.59 14.05
N SER A 722 22.42 -4.37 13.01
CA SER A 722 23.83 -4.77 12.98
C SER A 722 24.73 -4.06 14.01
N ASP A 723 24.34 -2.87 14.47
CA ASP A 723 25.10 -2.05 15.42
C ASP A 723 24.57 -2.10 16.87
N ARG A 724 23.49 -2.84 17.14
CA ARG A 724 22.91 -2.93 18.50
C ARG A 724 23.54 -4.09 19.32
N PRO A 725 23.86 -3.87 20.61
CA PRO A 725 24.25 -4.96 21.50
C PRO A 725 23.10 -5.96 21.63
N ALA A 726 23.44 -7.23 21.90
CA ALA A 726 22.45 -8.30 22.06
C ALA A 726 21.39 -7.89 23.09
N SER A 727 20.13 -7.83 22.66
CA SER A 727 18.98 -7.57 23.53
C SER A 727 18.90 -8.63 24.63
N THR A 728 18.82 -8.19 25.88
CA THR A 728 18.51 -9.07 27.00
C THR A 728 17.01 -9.31 27.00
N PRO A 729 16.54 -10.56 27.18
CA PRO A 729 15.11 -10.81 27.27
C PRO A 729 14.42 -9.94 28.32
N PRO A 730 13.18 -9.50 28.08
CA PRO A 730 12.45 -8.60 28.98
C PRO A 730 12.25 -9.25 30.36
N PHE A 731 12.26 -10.58 30.40
CA PHE A 731 12.16 -11.36 31.63
C PHE A 731 13.13 -12.54 31.61
N LEU A 732 13.97 -12.61 32.63
CA LEU A 732 14.86 -13.75 32.90
C LEU A 732 14.42 -14.44 34.19
N VAL A 733 14.20 -15.74 34.10
CA VAL A 733 13.84 -16.60 35.24
C VAL A 733 15.12 -16.95 36.01
N ASP A 734 15.06 -16.92 37.34
CA ASP A 734 16.10 -17.52 38.16
C ASP A 734 16.04 -19.06 38.07
N ILE A 735 16.97 -19.63 37.30
CA ILE A 735 17.04 -21.07 37.01
C ILE A 735 17.76 -21.85 38.13
N SER A 736 18.12 -21.19 39.23
CA SER A 736 18.69 -21.86 40.40
C SER A 736 17.62 -22.64 41.19
N GLU A 737 18.05 -23.56 42.07
CA GLU A 737 17.11 -24.30 42.93
C GLU A 737 16.30 -23.39 43.89
N GLN A 738 16.71 -22.14 44.05
CA GLN A 738 16.07 -21.13 44.90
C GLN A 738 14.94 -20.39 44.17
N GLY A 739 14.93 -20.40 42.82
CA GLY A 739 13.98 -19.69 41.98
C GLY A 739 12.74 -20.49 41.59
N ARG A 740 12.19 -21.32 42.49
CA ARG A 740 10.98 -22.11 42.16
C ARG A 740 9.77 -21.18 41.98
N PRO A 741 9.11 -21.20 40.81
CA PRO A 741 7.92 -20.38 40.61
C PRO A 741 6.78 -20.87 41.50
N ALA A 742 5.98 -19.93 42.01
CA ALA A 742 4.77 -20.27 42.76
C ALA A 742 3.67 -20.78 41.82
N VAL A 743 3.61 -20.21 40.61
CA VAL A 743 2.68 -20.60 39.55
C VAL A 743 3.48 -20.87 38.29
N TYR A 744 3.31 -22.06 37.71
CA TYR A 744 4.02 -22.46 36.50
C TYR A 744 3.04 -22.87 35.40
N ALA A 745 3.03 -22.09 34.32
CA ALA A 745 2.17 -22.31 33.16
C ALA A 745 2.96 -22.95 32.01
N ARG A 746 2.35 -23.94 31.39
CA ARG A 746 2.97 -24.79 30.38
C ARG A 746 2.33 -24.47 29.04
N LEU A 747 2.94 -23.58 28.25
CA LEU A 747 2.42 -23.04 26.99
C LEU A 747 3.05 -23.70 25.74
N VAL A 748 4.26 -24.24 25.82
CA VAL A 748 4.95 -24.88 24.68
C VAL A 748 4.49 -26.33 24.55
N GLY A 749 3.36 -26.53 23.88
CA GLY A 749 2.60 -27.78 23.81
C GLY A 749 1.19 -27.60 24.38
N PRO A 750 0.57 -28.66 24.93
CA PRO A 750 -0.71 -28.56 25.61
C PRO A 750 -0.65 -27.64 26.83
N TYR A 751 -1.73 -26.88 27.04
CA TYR A 751 -1.87 -25.96 28.17
C TYR A 751 -2.02 -26.74 29.48
N GLU A 752 -1.09 -26.51 30.41
CA GLU A 752 -1.18 -27.04 31.77
C GLU A 752 -0.80 -25.94 32.76
N ILE A 753 -1.39 -25.97 33.95
CA ILE A 753 -1.01 -25.08 35.05
C ILE A 753 -0.62 -25.89 36.29
N ILE A 754 0.47 -25.51 36.92
CA ILE A 754 1.01 -26.14 38.12
C ILE A 754 1.12 -25.08 39.22
N GLY A 755 0.75 -25.43 40.44
CA GLY A 755 0.77 -24.54 41.60
C GLY A 755 -0.53 -23.76 41.83
N LEU A 756 -1.53 -23.94 40.96
CA LEU A 756 -2.90 -23.47 41.14
C LEU A 756 -3.87 -24.59 40.78
N ASP A 757 -5.00 -24.65 41.49
CA ASP A 757 -6.12 -25.49 41.08
C ASP A 757 -6.76 -24.90 39.81
N THR A 758 -7.22 -25.78 38.92
CA THR A 758 -7.92 -25.35 37.72
C THR A 758 -9.20 -24.60 38.10
N PRO A 759 -9.45 -23.41 37.54
CA PRO A 759 -10.63 -22.64 37.90
C PRO A 759 -11.89 -23.36 37.42
N ASP A 760 -12.90 -23.44 38.28
CA ASP A 760 -14.15 -24.15 38.00
C ASP A 760 -15.07 -23.39 37.02
N GLY A 761 -15.77 -24.15 36.16
CA GLY A 761 -16.90 -23.66 35.33
C GLY A 761 -16.54 -23.21 33.90
N GLU A 762 -17.56 -22.77 33.16
CA GLU A 762 -17.48 -22.42 31.72
C GLU A 762 -16.47 -21.29 31.41
N ARG A 763 -16.08 -20.49 32.40
CA ARG A 763 -15.16 -19.35 32.25
C ARG A 763 -13.68 -19.70 32.48
N SER A 764 -13.38 -20.96 32.79
CA SER A 764 -12.01 -21.48 32.98
C SER A 764 -11.12 -21.22 31.75
N ALA A 765 -11.65 -21.52 30.55
CA ALA A 765 -10.95 -21.26 29.29
C ALA A 765 -10.60 -19.78 29.08
N LEU A 766 -11.44 -18.87 29.59
CA LEU A 766 -11.24 -17.43 29.43
C LEU A 766 -10.17 -16.88 30.37
N LEU A 767 -10.07 -17.43 31.58
CA LEU A 767 -8.98 -17.13 32.52
C LEU A 767 -7.64 -17.69 32.02
N HIS A 768 -7.62 -18.91 31.48
CA HIS A 768 -6.42 -19.49 30.87
C HIS A 768 -5.91 -18.67 29.69
N GLU A 769 -6.81 -18.17 28.84
CA GLU A 769 -6.42 -17.31 27.72
C GLU A 769 -5.90 -15.95 28.18
N ALA A 770 -6.56 -15.33 29.18
CA ALA A 770 -6.09 -14.08 29.75
C ALA A 770 -4.68 -14.22 30.36
N LEU A 771 -4.45 -15.30 31.11
CA LEU A 771 -3.13 -15.59 31.68
C LEU A 771 -2.09 -15.87 30.59
N ALA A 772 -2.43 -16.62 29.54
CA ALA A 772 -1.53 -16.88 28.42
C ALA A 772 -1.10 -15.58 27.72
N LEU A 773 -2.02 -14.65 27.49
CA LEU A 773 -1.72 -13.34 26.91
C LEU A 773 -0.77 -12.54 27.83
N LEU A 774 -1.07 -12.46 29.13
CA LEU A 774 -0.20 -11.77 30.09
C LEU A 774 1.20 -12.39 30.22
N LEU A 775 1.32 -13.71 30.07
CA LEU A 775 2.61 -14.41 30.09
C LEU A 775 3.45 -14.13 28.84
N LEU A 776 2.82 -13.90 27.69
CA LEU A 776 3.51 -13.56 26.45
C LEU A 776 3.97 -12.10 26.41
N HIS A 777 3.28 -11.22 27.14
CA HIS A 777 3.57 -9.77 27.23
C HIS A 777 4.09 -9.39 28.62
N ARG A 778 5.35 -9.72 28.89
CA ARG A 778 6.00 -9.46 30.19
C ARG A 778 6.20 -7.97 30.49
N GLU A 779 6.18 -7.15 29.46
CA GLU A 779 6.19 -5.68 29.51
C GLU A 779 4.90 -5.07 30.07
N GLY A 780 3.85 -5.86 30.24
CA GLY A 780 2.56 -5.43 30.76
C GLY A 780 1.56 -5.09 29.66
N VAL A 781 0.28 -5.37 29.93
CA VAL A 781 -0.79 -5.30 28.93
C VAL A 781 -1.79 -4.23 29.31
N HIS A 782 -2.13 -3.35 28.37
CA HIS A 782 -3.20 -2.38 28.58
C HIS A 782 -4.57 -3.10 28.71
N PRO A 783 -5.43 -2.76 29.68
CA PRO A 783 -6.72 -3.45 29.88
C PRO A 783 -7.61 -3.53 28.63
N ARG A 784 -7.56 -2.50 27.77
CA ARG A 784 -8.30 -2.50 26.49
C ARG A 784 -7.74 -3.51 25.48
N VAL A 785 -6.42 -3.73 25.43
CA VAL A 785 -5.77 -4.75 24.59
C VAL A 785 -6.19 -6.15 25.04
N LEU A 786 -6.17 -6.40 26.35
CA LEU A 786 -6.66 -7.68 26.90
C LEU A 786 -8.14 -7.89 26.53
N SER A 787 -8.95 -6.85 26.61
CA SER A 787 -10.38 -6.92 26.30
C SER A 787 -10.65 -7.18 24.82
N SER A 788 -9.98 -6.47 23.91
CA SER A 788 -10.13 -6.68 22.46
C SER A 788 -9.66 -8.07 22.04
N ALA A 789 -8.59 -8.58 22.66
CA ALA A 789 -8.08 -9.92 22.41
C ALA A 789 -9.07 -11.03 22.85
N LEU A 790 -9.67 -10.90 24.04
CA LEU A 790 -10.58 -11.90 24.60
C LEU A 790 -12.01 -11.81 24.03
N TRP A 791 -12.44 -10.60 23.66
CA TRP A 791 -13.75 -10.29 23.09
C TRP A 791 -13.62 -9.39 21.86
N PRO A 792 -13.33 -9.96 20.67
CA PRO A 792 -13.17 -9.18 19.44
C PRO A 792 -14.41 -8.38 19.02
N ARG A 793 -15.60 -8.78 19.50
CA ARG A 793 -16.87 -8.07 19.28
C ARG A 793 -17.17 -6.98 20.32
N GLY A 794 -16.22 -6.69 21.19
CA GLY A 794 -16.38 -5.76 22.30
C GLY A 794 -16.99 -6.40 23.55
N VAL A 795 -16.81 -5.72 24.67
CA VAL A 795 -17.31 -6.09 26.00
C VAL A 795 -17.50 -4.81 26.81
N THR A 796 -18.41 -4.82 27.79
CA THR A 796 -18.55 -3.70 28.72
C THR A 796 -17.43 -3.69 29.77
N ASP A 797 -17.13 -2.50 30.29
CA ASP A 797 -16.11 -2.31 31.31
C ASP A 797 -16.37 -3.13 32.58
N ASP A 798 -17.63 -3.22 33.02
CA ASP A 798 -18.02 -4.03 34.18
C ASP A 798 -17.70 -5.53 33.99
N VAL A 799 -17.89 -6.06 32.79
CA VAL A 799 -17.62 -7.48 32.49
C VAL A 799 -16.12 -7.73 32.41
N ARG A 800 -15.36 -6.79 31.83
CA ARG A 800 -13.89 -6.82 31.85
C ARG A 800 -13.37 -6.79 33.28
N ASP A 801 -13.83 -5.85 34.10
CA ASP A 801 -13.32 -5.66 35.45
C ASP A 801 -13.70 -6.85 36.35
N ALA A 802 -14.89 -7.41 36.19
CA ALA A 802 -15.28 -8.66 36.84
C ALA A 802 -14.42 -9.86 36.41
N LEU A 803 -13.91 -9.91 35.18
CA LEU A 803 -12.92 -10.92 34.78
C LEU A 803 -11.58 -10.67 35.48
N LEU A 804 -11.11 -9.43 35.49
CA LEU A 804 -9.82 -9.06 36.09
C LEU A 804 -9.79 -9.36 37.58
N ASP A 805 -10.89 -9.12 38.30
CA ASP A 805 -11.00 -9.45 39.72
C ASP A 805 -10.97 -10.95 39.94
N ARG A 806 -11.68 -11.74 39.13
CA ARG A 806 -11.60 -13.21 39.19
C ARG A 806 -10.21 -13.74 38.85
N LEU A 807 -9.54 -13.13 37.87
CA LEU A 807 -8.18 -13.50 37.51
C LEU A 807 -7.21 -13.19 38.65
N ARG A 808 -7.40 -12.06 39.35
CA ARG A 808 -6.62 -11.69 40.54
C ARG A 808 -6.88 -12.65 41.70
N ASP A 809 -8.13 -13.00 41.96
CA ASP A 809 -8.51 -13.95 43.02
C ASP A 809 -7.95 -15.35 42.75
N TRP A 810 -8.04 -15.82 41.51
CA TRP A 810 -7.53 -17.13 41.11
C TRP A 810 -5.99 -17.21 41.18
N LEU A 811 -5.28 -16.17 40.73
CA LEU A 811 -3.82 -16.11 40.84
C LEU A 811 -3.36 -15.94 42.29
N GLY A 812 -4.16 -15.26 43.12
CA GLY A 812 -3.87 -15.00 44.52
C GLY A 812 -2.68 -14.06 44.74
N ALA A 813 -2.04 -14.21 45.90
CA ALA A 813 -0.90 -13.42 46.32
C ALA A 813 0.32 -14.31 46.61
N ASP A 814 1.51 -13.72 46.55
CA ASP A 814 2.73 -14.35 47.01
C ASP A 814 2.79 -14.44 48.54
N PRO A 815 3.71 -15.25 49.12
CA PRO A 815 3.79 -15.45 50.57
C PRO A 815 4.05 -14.15 51.37
N ASP A 816 4.54 -13.11 50.72
CA ASP A 816 4.74 -11.76 51.27
C ASP A 816 3.46 -10.89 51.25
N GLY A 817 2.36 -11.39 50.68
CA GLY A 817 1.09 -10.68 50.53
C GLY A 817 0.98 -9.86 49.24
N THR A 818 2.02 -9.83 48.39
CA THR A 818 1.98 -9.09 47.12
C THR A 818 1.05 -9.79 46.12
N PRO A 819 0.06 -9.10 45.51
CA PRO A 819 -0.83 -9.74 44.54
C PRO A 819 -0.04 -10.18 43.30
N ARG A 820 -0.32 -11.38 42.80
CA ARG A 820 0.37 -11.92 41.61
C ARG A 820 -0.04 -11.26 40.30
N LEU A 821 -1.19 -10.56 40.30
CA LEU A 821 -1.65 -9.70 39.21
C LEU A 821 -1.80 -8.27 39.73
N GLY A 822 -0.93 -7.37 39.26
CA GLY A 822 -0.88 -5.97 39.64
C GLY A 822 -1.21 -5.03 38.48
N ARG A 823 -1.16 -3.73 38.77
CA ARG A 823 -1.11 -2.65 37.78
C ARG A 823 0.16 -1.84 38.01
N ASP A 824 0.85 -1.48 36.94
CA ASP A 824 2.00 -0.58 37.04
C ASP A 824 1.57 0.90 37.15
N ALA A 825 2.55 1.82 37.17
CA ALA A 825 2.29 3.25 37.25
C ALA A 825 1.51 3.81 36.04
N THR A 826 1.52 3.10 34.91
CA THR A 826 0.80 3.44 33.69
C THR A 826 -0.55 2.72 33.58
N GLY A 827 -0.95 1.97 34.63
CA GLY A 827 -2.21 1.22 34.68
C GLY A 827 -2.21 -0.10 33.92
N ARG A 828 -1.07 -0.50 33.34
CA ARG A 828 -0.93 -1.77 32.61
C ARG A 828 -0.93 -2.94 33.57
N LEU A 829 -1.57 -4.03 33.15
CA LEU A 829 -1.64 -5.27 33.91
C LEU A 829 -0.27 -5.97 33.86
N THR A 830 0.29 -6.26 35.02
CA THR A 830 1.60 -6.91 35.15
C THR A 830 1.52 -8.14 36.05
N LEU A 831 2.30 -9.17 35.71
CA LEU A 831 2.42 -10.39 36.49
C LEU A 831 3.61 -10.33 37.45
N ALA A 832 3.45 -10.87 38.65
CA ALA A 832 4.56 -11.07 39.58
C ALA A 832 5.59 -12.05 39.01
N LYS A 833 6.86 -11.89 39.42
CA LYS A 833 7.98 -12.74 38.98
C LYS A 833 7.83 -14.22 39.37
N SER A 834 6.95 -14.50 40.34
CA SER A 834 6.59 -15.84 40.81
C SER A 834 5.68 -16.61 39.85
N VAL A 835 5.06 -15.93 38.88
CA VAL A 835 4.22 -16.52 37.83
C VAL A 835 5.05 -16.66 36.55
N VAL A 836 5.41 -17.89 36.20
CA VAL A 836 6.39 -18.21 35.16
C VAL A 836 5.79 -19.17 34.12
N SER A 837 6.18 -19.05 32.85
CA SER A 837 5.84 -20.03 31.82
C SER A 837 7.04 -20.90 31.40
N ASP A 838 6.78 -22.06 30.81
CA ASP A 838 7.81 -22.87 30.14
C ASP A 838 8.52 -22.12 29.00
N LEU A 839 7.84 -21.19 28.33
CA LEU A 839 8.45 -20.29 27.34
C LEU A 839 9.45 -19.31 27.97
N ASP A 840 9.15 -18.74 29.14
CA ASP A 840 10.09 -17.85 29.84
C ASP A 840 11.35 -18.62 30.26
N VAL A 841 11.17 -19.86 30.75
CA VAL A 841 12.29 -20.73 31.13
C VAL A 841 13.10 -21.12 29.88
N LEU A 842 12.45 -21.47 28.77
CA LEU A 842 13.11 -21.76 27.49
C LEU A 842 13.98 -20.59 27.03
N ARG A 843 13.42 -19.37 27.00
CA ARG A 843 14.14 -18.13 26.64
C ARG A 843 15.33 -17.88 27.57
N SER A 844 15.13 -18.04 28.88
CA SER A 844 16.17 -17.84 29.90
C SER A 844 17.31 -18.86 29.76
N LEU A 845 16.99 -20.13 29.56
CA LEU A 845 17.98 -21.20 29.34
C LEU A 845 18.78 -20.97 28.06
N TYR A 846 18.12 -20.59 26.96
CA TYR A 846 18.78 -20.28 25.71
C TYR A 846 19.71 -19.06 25.84
N HIS A 847 19.25 -18.00 26.50
CA HIS A 847 20.06 -16.81 26.80
C HIS A 847 21.29 -17.18 27.65
N GLU A 848 21.12 -17.92 28.74
CA GLU A 848 22.23 -18.37 29.60
C GLU A 848 23.21 -19.29 28.85
N ALA A 849 22.73 -20.11 27.92
CA ALA A 849 23.57 -20.98 27.09
C ALA A 849 24.43 -20.21 26.08
N THR A 850 23.88 -19.13 25.50
CA THR A 850 24.48 -18.41 24.37
C THR A 850 25.20 -17.12 24.76
N GLN A 851 24.74 -16.42 25.79
CA GLN A 851 25.25 -15.12 26.25
C GLN A 851 25.68 -15.13 27.73
N GLY A 852 25.14 -16.05 28.53
CA GLY A 852 25.44 -16.16 29.97
C GLY A 852 26.51 -17.20 30.32
N LYS A 853 26.25 -17.98 31.37
CA LYS A 853 27.22 -18.94 31.97
C LYS A 853 27.69 -20.02 30.99
N GLY A 854 26.89 -20.33 29.97
CA GLY A 854 27.22 -21.27 28.91
C GLY A 854 28.32 -20.78 27.96
N VAL A 855 28.62 -19.48 27.90
CA VAL A 855 29.70 -18.94 27.05
C VAL A 855 31.06 -19.49 27.48
N GLY A 856 31.32 -19.50 28.79
CA GLY A 856 32.60 -19.93 29.38
C GLY A 856 32.75 -21.44 29.59
N SER A 857 31.66 -22.23 29.49
CA SER A 857 31.72 -23.68 29.73
C SER A 857 30.84 -24.48 28.77
N ARG A 858 31.50 -25.27 27.92
CA ARG A 858 30.85 -26.15 26.95
C ARG A 858 29.94 -27.20 27.59
N ALA A 859 30.32 -27.72 28.77
CA ALA A 859 29.51 -28.70 29.49
C ALA A 859 28.22 -28.07 30.04
N VAL A 860 28.32 -26.85 30.59
CA VAL A 860 27.17 -26.09 31.07
C VAL A 860 26.24 -25.74 29.91
N ARG A 861 26.80 -25.27 28.78
CA ARG A 861 26.04 -24.99 27.56
C ARG A 861 25.23 -26.19 27.10
N GLY A 862 25.86 -27.37 26.98
CA GLY A 862 25.15 -28.59 26.55
C GLY A 862 24.03 -29.00 27.50
N ARG A 863 24.21 -28.85 28.82
CA ARG A 863 23.15 -29.10 29.80
C ARG A 863 21.99 -28.12 29.65
N LEU A 864 22.27 -26.82 29.59
CA LEU A 864 21.24 -25.78 29.43
C LEU A 864 20.42 -25.97 28.15
N LEU A 865 21.06 -26.32 27.03
CA LEU A 865 20.37 -26.60 25.77
C LEU A 865 19.53 -27.89 25.84
N THR A 866 19.99 -28.91 26.57
CA THR A 866 19.20 -30.13 26.81
C THR A 866 17.96 -29.81 27.63
N ASP A 867 18.15 -29.09 28.75
CA ASP A 867 17.07 -28.68 29.64
C ASP A 867 16.05 -27.80 28.89
N ALA A 868 16.52 -26.92 27.99
CA ALA A 868 15.67 -26.09 27.14
C ALA A 868 14.81 -26.93 26.20
N LEU A 869 15.41 -27.88 25.48
CA LEU A 869 14.68 -28.69 24.50
C LEU A 869 13.67 -29.65 25.15
N VAL A 870 13.92 -30.09 26.40
CA VAL A 870 12.97 -30.92 27.18
C VAL A 870 11.66 -30.18 27.47
N LEU A 871 11.67 -28.85 27.56
CA LEU A 871 10.45 -28.05 27.74
C LEU A 871 9.54 -28.07 26.52
N VAL A 872 10.08 -28.38 25.34
CA VAL A 872 9.37 -28.33 24.06
C VAL A 872 8.54 -29.60 23.86
N ARG A 873 7.24 -29.51 24.16
CA ARG A 873 6.29 -30.62 23.97
C ARG A 873 5.55 -30.58 22.64
N GLY A 874 5.56 -29.44 21.94
CA GLY A 874 4.91 -29.27 20.65
C GLY A 874 4.78 -27.80 20.24
N PRO A 875 3.86 -27.48 19.32
CA PRO A 875 3.49 -26.10 19.00
C PRO A 875 2.97 -25.34 20.21
N LEU A 876 3.08 -24.00 20.20
CA LEU A 876 2.52 -23.14 21.24
C LEU A 876 1.02 -23.41 21.39
N LEU A 877 0.55 -23.69 22.60
CA LEU A 877 -0.86 -23.92 22.92
C LEU A 877 -1.49 -24.94 21.94
N ALA A 878 -1.00 -26.18 21.95
CA ALA A 878 -1.36 -27.19 20.95
C ALA A 878 -2.83 -27.64 21.01
N ASP A 879 -3.48 -27.48 22.16
CA ASP A 879 -4.85 -27.89 22.50
C ASP A 879 -5.85 -26.71 22.51
N ARG A 880 -5.58 -25.69 21.70
CA ARG A 880 -6.44 -24.51 21.54
C ARG A 880 -7.89 -24.87 21.21
N PRO A 881 -8.89 -24.38 21.98
CA PRO A 881 -10.29 -24.48 21.59
C PRO A 881 -10.59 -23.70 20.31
N GLU A 882 -11.53 -24.20 19.50
CA GLU A 882 -11.94 -23.53 18.26
C GLU A 882 -12.51 -22.13 18.55
N GLY A 883 -12.08 -21.13 17.77
CA GLY A 883 -12.54 -19.74 17.90
C GLY A 883 -11.92 -18.93 19.04
N ARG A 884 -11.02 -19.51 19.85
CA ARG A 884 -10.27 -18.84 20.93
C ARG A 884 -8.84 -18.54 20.50
N TYR A 885 -8.13 -17.67 21.24
CA TYR A 885 -6.73 -17.30 20.98
C TYR A 885 -6.48 -16.67 19.59
N ARG A 886 -7.47 -15.99 19.01
CA ARG A 886 -7.36 -15.39 17.66
C ARG A 886 -6.27 -14.31 17.56
N TRP A 887 -5.97 -13.64 18.67
CA TRP A 887 -4.90 -12.65 18.75
C TRP A 887 -3.51 -13.23 18.45
N LEU A 888 -3.27 -14.54 18.70
CA LEU A 888 -1.99 -15.19 18.40
C LEU A 888 -1.58 -15.12 16.92
N THR A 889 -2.54 -15.00 16.00
CA THR A 889 -2.25 -14.88 14.56
C THR A 889 -1.43 -13.63 14.23
N HIS A 890 -1.52 -12.61 15.08
CA HIS A 890 -0.82 -11.33 14.92
C HIS A 890 0.40 -11.21 15.81
N GLU A 891 0.61 -12.17 16.71
CA GLU A 891 1.76 -12.17 17.60
C GLU A 891 3.02 -12.66 16.92
N ILE A 892 4.12 -11.98 17.22
CA ILE A 892 5.43 -12.33 16.66
C ILE A 892 5.94 -13.68 17.21
N VAL A 893 5.42 -14.12 18.36
CA VAL A 893 5.81 -15.37 19.02
C VAL A 893 5.61 -16.60 18.13
N ASP A 894 4.61 -16.57 17.24
CA ASP A 894 4.34 -17.65 16.28
C ASP A 894 5.52 -17.88 15.31
N ALA A 895 6.25 -16.82 14.97
CA ALA A 895 7.47 -16.92 14.18
C ALA A 895 8.74 -17.13 15.04
N GLN A 896 8.78 -16.55 16.25
CA GLN A 896 9.94 -16.64 17.14
C GLN A 896 10.14 -18.02 17.73
N LEU A 897 9.08 -18.68 18.21
CA LEU A 897 9.20 -19.94 18.92
C LEU A 897 9.80 -21.04 18.04
N PRO A 898 9.31 -21.30 16.81
CA PRO A 898 9.91 -22.30 15.93
C PRO A 898 11.39 -22.02 15.68
N LEU A 899 11.76 -20.74 15.52
CA LEU A 899 13.14 -20.33 15.29
C LEU A 899 14.04 -20.57 16.52
N LEU A 900 13.56 -20.20 17.71
CA LEU A 900 14.24 -20.43 18.99
C LEU A 900 14.47 -21.93 19.23
N VAL A 901 13.44 -22.75 18.97
CA VAL A 901 13.52 -24.21 19.11
C VAL A 901 14.48 -24.80 18.08
N ALA A 902 14.43 -24.34 16.83
CA ALA A 902 15.35 -24.78 15.78
C ALA A 902 16.80 -24.46 16.12
N ASP A 903 17.10 -23.24 16.54
CA ASP A 903 18.44 -22.83 16.94
C ASP A 903 18.94 -23.61 18.17
N THR A 904 18.06 -23.90 19.13
CA THR A 904 18.36 -24.76 20.27
C THR A 904 18.72 -26.19 19.82
N GLY A 905 17.91 -26.76 18.92
CA GLY A 905 18.15 -28.09 18.35
C GLY A 905 19.44 -28.19 17.54
N LEU A 906 19.74 -27.19 16.71
CA LEU A 906 20.98 -27.10 15.93
C LEU A 906 22.21 -26.97 16.84
N ALA A 907 22.16 -26.12 17.87
CA ALA A 907 23.26 -25.96 18.82
C ALA A 907 23.50 -27.23 19.64
N LEU A 908 22.45 -27.96 20.00
CA LEU A 908 22.57 -29.25 20.71
C LEU A 908 23.08 -30.37 19.78
N CYS A 909 22.65 -30.38 18.51
CA CYS A 909 23.19 -31.26 17.47
C CYS A 909 24.70 -31.05 17.33
N GLU A 910 25.15 -29.81 17.13
CA GLU A 910 26.58 -29.44 17.06
C GLU A 910 27.35 -29.98 18.28
N PHE A 911 26.80 -29.80 19.49
CA PHE A 911 27.40 -30.31 20.72
C PHE A 911 27.52 -31.84 20.77
N HIS A 912 26.55 -32.59 20.23
CA HIS A 912 26.56 -34.04 20.19
C HIS A 912 27.43 -34.61 19.06
N MET A 913 27.42 -33.98 17.89
CA MET A 913 28.22 -34.38 16.73
C MET A 913 29.71 -34.26 16.99
N GLU A 914 30.16 -33.20 17.67
CA GLU A 914 31.57 -33.07 18.09
C GLU A 914 32.03 -34.19 19.05
N LYS A 915 31.09 -34.85 19.74
CA LYS A 915 31.37 -35.99 20.63
C LYS A 915 31.12 -37.33 19.96
N ASN A 916 30.89 -37.35 18.65
CA ASN A 916 30.54 -38.52 17.85
C ASN A 916 29.30 -39.26 18.40
N ARG A 917 28.27 -38.51 18.85
CA ARG A 917 27.02 -39.05 19.40
C ARG A 917 25.86 -38.81 18.43
N ALA A 918 25.92 -39.42 17.25
CA ALA A 918 24.96 -39.21 16.17
C ALA A 918 23.51 -39.49 16.60
N GLU A 919 23.22 -40.57 17.34
CA GLU A 919 21.85 -40.87 17.79
C GLU A 919 21.26 -39.77 18.67
N LYS A 920 22.06 -39.18 19.58
CA LYS A 920 21.59 -38.07 20.42
C LYS A 920 21.37 -36.78 19.63
N ALA A 921 22.16 -36.57 18.58
CA ALA A 921 21.93 -35.47 17.64
C ALA A 921 20.60 -35.66 16.89
N ILE A 922 20.33 -36.88 16.42
CA ILE A 922 19.06 -37.24 15.76
C ILE A 922 17.86 -37.05 16.72
N GLU A 923 17.98 -37.47 17.98
CA GLU A 923 16.96 -37.24 19.01
C GLU A 923 16.67 -35.74 19.20
N ALA A 924 17.72 -34.91 19.31
CA ALA A 924 17.58 -33.46 19.46
C ALA A 924 16.92 -32.79 18.24
N LEU A 925 17.33 -33.17 17.03
CA LEU A 925 16.78 -32.61 15.79
C LEU A 925 15.32 -33.02 15.59
N ASN A 926 14.96 -34.28 15.84
CA ASN A 926 13.57 -34.74 15.79
C ASN A 926 12.71 -34.04 16.85
N ALA A 927 13.26 -33.74 18.03
CA ALA A 927 12.55 -32.98 19.05
C ALA A 927 12.25 -31.54 18.59
N ALA A 928 13.21 -30.88 17.94
CA ALA A 928 13.01 -29.54 17.39
C ALA A 928 12.03 -29.52 16.20
N LEU A 929 12.07 -30.53 15.33
CA LEU A 929 11.18 -30.67 14.17
C LEU A 929 9.70 -30.82 14.53
N ARG A 930 9.36 -31.23 15.77
CA ARG A 930 7.96 -31.25 16.24
C ARG A 930 7.34 -29.86 16.30
N THR A 931 8.14 -28.82 16.52
CA THR A 931 7.69 -27.42 16.61
C THR A 931 8.06 -26.62 15.36
N ALA A 932 9.17 -26.96 14.70
CA ALA A 932 9.66 -26.29 13.49
C ALA A 932 9.77 -27.25 12.29
N PRO A 933 8.68 -27.88 11.83
CA PRO A 933 8.73 -28.92 10.80
C PRO A 933 9.17 -28.40 9.42
N ALA A 934 9.03 -27.09 9.18
CA ALA A 934 9.39 -26.45 7.91
C ALA A 934 10.80 -25.85 7.88
N ASP A 935 11.58 -25.93 8.98
CA ASP A 935 12.94 -25.37 9.02
C ASP A 935 13.93 -26.28 8.27
N GLU A 936 14.36 -25.82 7.09
CA GLU A 936 15.29 -26.54 6.22
C GLU A 936 16.63 -26.85 6.91
N ARG A 937 17.09 -26.00 7.83
CA ARG A 937 18.38 -26.18 8.54
C ARG A 937 18.36 -27.43 9.41
N LEU A 938 17.23 -27.69 10.10
CA LEU A 938 17.05 -28.88 10.91
C LEU A 938 17.07 -30.15 10.06
N TRP A 939 16.41 -30.13 8.90
CA TRP A 939 16.41 -31.25 7.97
C TRP A 939 17.81 -31.53 7.41
N HIS A 940 18.58 -30.50 7.07
CA HIS A 940 19.96 -30.66 6.59
C HIS A 940 20.85 -31.35 7.63
N GLU A 941 20.81 -30.88 8.87
CA GLU A 941 21.59 -31.50 9.95
C GLU A 941 21.07 -32.90 10.30
N LEU A 942 19.77 -33.16 10.14
CA LEU A 942 19.20 -34.49 10.37
C LEU A 942 19.67 -35.51 9.33
N LEU A 943 19.74 -35.11 8.06
CA LEU A 943 20.34 -35.92 6.99
C LEU A 943 21.82 -36.22 7.29
N ARG A 944 22.60 -35.20 7.69
CA ARG A 944 24.02 -35.36 8.04
C ARG A 944 24.22 -36.26 9.26
N ALA A 945 23.45 -36.06 10.33
CA ALA A 945 23.53 -36.87 11.55
C ALA A 945 23.11 -38.32 11.29
N THR A 946 22.07 -38.55 10.47
CA THR A 946 21.64 -39.89 10.07
C THR A 946 22.70 -40.58 9.21
N HIS A 947 23.29 -39.88 8.24
CA HIS A 947 24.39 -40.41 7.44
C HIS A 947 25.60 -40.83 8.30
N ALA A 948 25.92 -40.06 9.35
CA ALA A 948 27.01 -40.38 10.28
C ALA A 948 26.78 -41.67 11.10
N THR A 949 25.55 -42.20 11.18
CA THR A 949 25.28 -43.51 11.80
C THR A 949 25.68 -44.69 10.91
N GLY A 950 25.82 -44.47 9.59
CA GLY A 950 26.05 -45.51 8.60
C GLY A 950 24.80 -46.29 8.17
N ASP A 951 23.61 -45.98 8.72
CA ASP A 951 22.35 -46.63 8.34
C ASP A 951 21.75 -45.99 7.08
N THR A 952 22.10 -46.57 5.93
CA THR A 952 21.62 -46.12 4.62
C THR A 952 20.11 -46.30 4.45
N SER A 953 19.51 -47.32 5.08
CA SER A 953 18.07 -47.57 4.98
C SER A 953 17.26 -46.47 5.67
N ARG A 954 17.72 -46.04 6.86
CA ARG A 954 17.14 -44.93 7.61
C ARG A 954 17.31 -43.60 6.88
N LEU A 955 18.48 -43.38 6.24
CA LEU A 955 18.73 -42.20 5.41
C LEU A 955 17.80 -42.15 4.19
N THR A 956 17.60 -43.28 3.49
CA THR A 956 16.67 -43.35 2.36
C THR A 956 15.23 -43.08 2.80
N ALA A 957 14.76 -43.69 3.89
CA ALA A 957 13.42 -43.43 4.41
C ALA A 957 13.20 -41.95 4.77
N LEU A 958 14.22 -41.32 5.38
CA LEU A 958 14.18 -39.90 5.73
C LEU A 958 14.13 -38.99 4.49
N ALA A 959 14.92 -39.30 3.46
CA ALA A 959 14.89 -38.56 2.20
C ALA A 959 13.53 -38.68 1.52
N THR A 960 12.93 -39.88 1.51
CA THR A 960 11.58 -40.10 0.96
C THR A 960 10.51 -39.30 1.72
N ASP A 961 10.56 -39.23 3.05
CA ASP A 961 9.64 -38.40 3.84
C ASP A 961 9.78 -36.91 3.49
N LEU A 962 11.02 -36.42 3.36
CA LEU A 962 11.29 -35.02 3.00
C LEU A 962 10.78 -34.67 1.59
N ILE A 963 10.96 -35.56 0.62
CA ILE A 963 10.43 -35.41 -0.74
C ILE A 963 8.90 -35.38 -0.72
N GLY A 964 8.26 -36.32 0.00
CA GLY A 964 6.81 -36.38 0.13
C GLY A 964 6.21 -35.10 0.72
N ARG A 965 6.88 -34.50 1.72
CA ARG A 965 6.47 -33.23 2.34
C ARG A 965 6.63 -32.02 1.43
N SER A 966 7.60 -32.05 0.51
CA SER A 966 7.92 -30.91 -0.35
C SER A 966 6.86 -30.68 -1.45
N GLY A 967 6.07 -31.71 -1.77
CA GLY A 967 4.93 -31.63 -2.69
C GLY A 967 5.29 -31.02 -4.05
N ALA A 968 4.36 -30.27 -4.65
CA ALA A 968 4.53 -29.67 -5.98
C ALA A 968 5.58 -28.55 -6.04
N ARG A 969 6.04 -28.01 -4.90
CA ARG A 969 7.13 -27.01 -4.86
C ARG A 969 8.49 -27.60 -5.18
N GLY A 970 8.65 -28.93 -5.02
CA GLY A 970 9.95 -29.59 -5.13
C GLY A 970 10.89 -29.25 -3.97
N LEU A 971 12.07 -29.87 -3.96
CA LEU A 971 13.09 -29.62 -2.95
C LEU A 971 13.86 -28.32 -3.27
N PRO A 972 14.29 -27.56 -2.25
CA PRO A 972 15.20 -26.44 -2.46
C PRO A 972 16.54 -26.91 -3.06
N PRO A 973 17.20 -26.13 -3.95
CA PRO A 973 18.45 -26.55 -4.60
C PRO A 973 19.58 -26.93 -3.64
N ARG A 974 19.62 -26.31 -2.46
CA ARG A 974 20.60 -26.62 -1.41
C ARG A 974 20.32 -27.99 -0.78
N THR A 975 19.06 -28.34 -0.59
CA THR A 975 18.63 -29.66 -0.12
C THR A 975 18.94 -30.74 -1.16
N GLU A 976 18.68 -30.47 -2.44
CA GLU A 976 19.02 -31.40 -3.53
C GLU A 976 20.52 -31.69 -3.61
N ALA A 977 21.34 -30.63 -3.55
CA ALA A 977 22.80 -30.77 -3.54
C ALA A 977 23.31 -31.58 -2.33
N LEU A 978 22.65 -31.43 -1.17
CA LEU A 978 22.98 -32.21 0.02
C LEU A 978 22.59 -33.70 -0.14
N LEU A 979 21.44 -33.99 -0.74
CA LEU A 979 21.04 -35.37 -1.01
C LEU A 979 21.94 -36.02 -2.07
N ASP A 980 22.39 -35.27 -3.08
CA ASP A 980 23.40 -35.74 -4.04
C ASP A 980 24.72 -36.13 -3.35
N GLU A 981 25.13 -35.37 -2.34
CA GLU A 981 26.34 -35.65 -1.55
C GLU A 981 26.17 -36.88 -0.66
N LEU A 982 25.05 -36.99 0.06
CA LEU A 982 24.85 -37.99 1.12
C LEU A 982 24.21 -39.30 0.66
N LEU A 983 23.38 -39.27 -0.39
CA LEU A 983 22.64 -40.42 -0.91
C LEU A 983 22.50 -40.33 -2.44
N PRO A 984 23.57 -40.49 -3.25
CA PRO A 984 23.54 -40.26 -4.70
C PRO A 984 22.43 -41.00 -5.48
N THR A 985 21.92 -42.11 -4.96
CA THR A 985 20.87 -42.95 -5.56
C THR A 985 19.44 -42.42 -5.32
N TRP A 986 19.28 -41.30 -4.60
CA TRP A 986 17.95 -40.77 -4.25
C TRP A 986 17.11 -40.38 -5.48
N ARG A 987 17.76 -39.93 -6.57
CA ARG A 987 17.08 -39.58 -7.83
C ARG A 987 16.46 -40.79 -8.53
N ASP A 988 17.12 -41.95 -8.44
CA ASP A 988 16.61 -43.19 -9.01
C ASP A 988 15.36 -43.68 -8.25
N ALA A 989 15.32 -43.42 -6.94
CA ALA A 989 14.15 -43.74 -6.11
C ALA A 989 12.93 -42.85 -6.41
N ILE A 990 13.13 -41.58 -6.81
CA ILE A 990 12.04 -40.71 -7.28
C ILE A 990 11.52 -41.19 -8.64
N ALA A 991 12.41 -41.54 -9.56
CA ALA A 991 12.05 -42.02 -10.89
C ALA A 991 11.29 -43.36 -10.88
N ALA A 992 11.37 -44.12 -9.79
CA ALA A 992 10.61 -45.37 -9.60
C ALA A 992 9.23 -45.16 -8.95
N VAL A 993 8.94 -43.96 -8.42
CA VAL A 993 7.70 -43.62 -7.70
C VAL A 993 6.77 -42.72 -8.53
N GLY A 994 7.30 -41.98 -9.51
CA GLY A 994 6.53 -41.25 -10.53
C GLY A 994 6.25 -42.11 -11.76
#